data_AF-A0AAJ6HF51-F1
#
_entry.id   AF-A0AAJ6HF51-F1
#
_cell.length_a   1.000
_cell.length_b   1.000
_cell.length_c   1.000
_cell.angle_alpha   90.00
_cell.angle_beta   90.00
_cell.angle_gamma   90.00
#
_symmetry.space_group_name_H-M   'P 1'
#
loop_
_entity.id
_entity.type
_entity.pdbx_description
1 polymer ?
#
loop_
_entity_poly.entity_id
_entity_poly.type
_entity_poly.pdbx_seq_one_letter_code
_entity_poly.pdbx_strand_id
1 'polypeptide(L)'
;MRLKLLTNLNTLLLVAVCLALGATLWWSQRALERPYLLMERYLGLSQVFQNQAARNIDDYLASGDALRLSSATQSLESLQLQLAELPPELAQNLRPSLMELETFSKTDLLAAGKLAGDPQALLLQAERELGANLEQLSQYASGVNSAEAARYMPPLLAASQHLGKLSLARDKLVSSGRAELAVDVEREVTNLRTQADLLAQLPLLGIKASAESNTDDFSALMGLENTEKTEAQDTGVDLKRELNSLLTRYPAELQRTREQIQQRTDLAASTHLKITNVQQAIAGLEPVVRAQHAKIQGEVRVIQGVMIGLILLIALLIDTLQRRLARVLTNLAPALSTWAEGDFSQPIALGKTNRELHDIEASLNRLRAYLVDLVGTIRGNAEEVAGSSRALAELSSGLHDGAERQAGDTAQIRDSLGELEATIQQVAGDASQAAGASRSAGQAVEQGQRVIGLSLTGLHALVGEVQQNAQMIEKLAEESATIGGVLTVIRSIADQTNLLALNAAIEAARAGEAGRGFAVVADEVRSLAQRTAGATAEIQGLIAGLQTAAHQSVEGMRAQVEHAEATAQQAQAADGALDEIVGAIQTISDTAVRIADVTAQQSGAVSEIRDNSERIHQLGEDNLLRIGQGRSQGEHLLVLGGQLTTAVQAFRV
;
A
#
# COMPACT_ATOMS: atom_id res chain seq x y z
N MET A 1 16.56 -6.54 -12.27
CA MET A 1 17.85 -5.87 -11.95
C MET A 1 18.23 -4.95 -13.11
N ARG A 2 17.91 -3.64 -13.06
CA ARG A 2 18.49 -2.55 -13.91
C ARG A 2 17.87 -1.15 -13.73
N LEU A 3 16.79 -0.95 -12.96
CA LEU A 3 16.33 0.41 -12.59
C LEU A 3 17.31 1.13 -11.63
N LYS A 4 17.95 0.35 -10.75
CA LYS A 4 19.02 0.83 -9.84
C LYS A 4 20.29 1.26 -10.61
N LEU A 5 20.58 0.60 -11.73
CA LEU A 5 21.70 0.99 -12.60
C LEU A 5 21.42 2.32 -13.31
N LEU A 6 20.18 2.55 -13.72
CA LEU A 6 19.76 3.78 -14.40
C LEU A 6 19.72 4.99 -13.45
N THR A 7 19.22 4.78 -12.23
CA THR A 7 19.26 5.81 -11.18
C THR A 7 20.69 6.09 -10.71
N ASN A 8 21.53 5.06 -10.55
CA ASN A 8 22.94 5.25 -10.24
C ASN A 8 23.72 5.96 -11.36
N LEU A 9 23.40 5.69 -12.63
CA LEU A 9 24.03 6.38 -13.76
C LEU A 9 23.64 7.87 -13.77
N ASN A 10 22.36 8.18 -13.52
CA ASN A 10 21.88 9.56 -13.46
C ASN A 10 22.47 10.34 -12.29
N THR A 11 22.59 9.74 -11.11
CA THR A 11 23.21 10.41 -9.95
C THR A 11 24.70 10.63 -10.16
N LEU A 12 25.41 9.68 -10.77
CA LEU A 12 26.84 9.82 -11.06
C LEU A 12 27.12 10.91 -12.12
N LEU A 13 26.26 11.03 -13.14
CA LEU A 13 26.29 12.13 -14.12
C LEU A 13 26.05 13.50 -13.47
N LEU A 14 25.09 13.60 -12.56
CA LEU A 14 24.76 14.87 -11.89
C LEU A 14 25.89 15.34 -10.95
N VAL A 15 26.52 14.40 -10.22
CA VAL A 15 27.67 14.68 -9.36
C VAL A 15 28.89 15.13 -10.18
N ALA A 16 29.15 14.48 -11.31
CA ALA A 16 30.25 14.87 -12.21
C ALA A 16 30.08 16.30 -12.76
N VAL A 17 28.85 16.68 -13.13
CA VAL A 17 28.52 18.03 -13.59
C VAL A 17 28.72 19.07 -12.48
N CYS A 18 28.30 18.79 -11.25
CA CYS A 18 28.50 19.71 -10.12
C CYS A 18 29.98 19.94 -9.80
N LEU A 19 30.82 18.89 -9.83
CA LEU A 19 32.27 19.03 -9.61
C LEU A 19 32.95 19.85 -10.72
N ALA A 20 32.57 19.63 -11.98
CA ALA A 20 33.09 20.38 -13.11
C ALA A 20 32.70 21.87 -13.07
N LEU A 21 31.49 22.19 -12.59
CA LEU A 21 31.03 23.57 -12.42
C LEU A 21 31.79 24.30 -11.30
N GLY A 22 32.10 23.62 -10.20
CA GLY A 22 32.90 24.19 -9.11
C GLY A 22 34.33 24.54 -9.55
N ALA A 23 34.97 23.65 -10.31
CA ALA A 23 36.33 23.87 -10.81
C ALA A 23 36.43 25.05 -11.80
N THR A 24 35.43 25.20 -12.68
CA THR A 24 35.41 26.27 -13.69
C THR A 24 35.16 27.65 -13.09
N LEU A 25 34.30 27.75 -12.08
CA LEU A 25 34.06 29.01 -11.36
C LEU A 25 35.31 29.48 -10.58
N TRP A 26 36.00 28.56 -9.91
CA TRP A 26 37.23 28.88 -9.16
C TRP A 26 38.36 29.37 -10.08
N TRP A 27 38.56 28.72 -11.23
CA TRP A 27 39.55 29.13 -12.21
C TRP A 27 39.21 30.50 -12.84
N SER A 28 37.93 30.73 -13.18
CA SER A 28 37.45 31.99 -13.75
C SER A 28 37.70 33.20 -12.84
N GLN A 29 37.50 33.05 -11.53
CA GLN A 29 37.72 34.12 -10.57
C GLN A 29 39.20 34.51 -10.50
N ARG A 30 40.09 33.50 -10.46
CA ARG A 30 41.54 33.71 -10.37
C ARG A 30 42.16 34.28 -11.65
N ALA A 31 41.57 34.01 -12.81
CA ALA A 31 42.03 34.55 -14.09
C ALA A 31 41.78 36.06 -14.23
N LEU A 32 40.71 36.60 -13.60
CA LEU A 32 40.29 37.99 -13.76
C LEU A 32 41.02 39.00 -12.84
N GLU A 33 41.69 38.56 -11.77
CA GLU A 33 42.38 39.46 -10.81
C GLU A 33 43.67 40.08 -11.37
N ARG A 34 44.47 39.33 -12.13
CA ARG A 34 45.78 39.78 -12.65
C ARG A 34 45.74 41.01 -13.56
N PRO A 35 44.84 41.10 -14.56
CA PRO A 35 44.82 42.26 -15.47
C PRO A 35 44.26 43.54 -14.82
N TYR A 36 43.52 43.44 -13.70
CA TYR A 36 43.05 44.63 -12.97
C TYR A 36 44.19 45.33 -12.22
N LEU A 37 45.03 44.58 -11.50
CA LEU A 37 46.19 45.12 -10.76
C LEU A 37 47.21 45.81 -11.69
N LEU A 38 47.31 45.35 -12.94
CA LEU A 38 48.25 45.88 -13.93
C LEU A 38 47.81 47.27 -14.44
N MET A 39 46.51 47.48 -14.60
CA MET A 39 45.93 48.78 -15.00
C MET A 39 46.08 49.85 -13.91
N GLU A 40 45.87 49.46 -12.64
CA GLU A 40 46.00 50.37 -11.50
C GLU A 40 47.43 50.92 -11.37
N ARG A 41 48.43 50.05 -11.50
CA ARG A 41 49.85 50.43 -11.46
C ARG A 41 50.25 51.37 -12.60
N TYR A 42 49.72 51.15 -13.82
CA TYR A 42 49.97 52.03 -14.96
C TYR A 42 49.47 53.46 -14.72
N LEU A 43 48.24 53.61 -14.22
CA LEU A 43 47.64 54.92 -13.97
C LEU A 43 48.42 55.71 -12.90
N GLY A 44 48.90 55.04 -11.85
CA GLY A 44 49.72 55.66 -10.81
C GLY A 44 51.05 56.24 -11.34
N LEU A 45 51.74 55.48 -12.20
CA LEU A 45 53.04 55.88 -12.75
C LEU A 45 52.93 57.14 -13.64
N SER A 46 51.90 57.19 -14.49
CA SER A 46 51.63 58.35 -15.35
C SER A 46 51.37 59.63 -14.54
N GLN A 47 50.57 59.52 -13.48
CA GLN A 47 50.17 60.67 -12.67
C GLN A 47 51.32 61.27 -11.85
N VAL A 48 52.20 60.42 -11.31
CA VAL A 48 53.40 60.86 -10.57
C VAL A 48 54.38 61.58 -11.50
N PHE A 49 54.62 61.05 -12.70
CA PHE A 49 55.53 61.68 -13.66
C PHE A 49 55.06 63.08 -14.07
N GLN A 50 53.79 63.24 -14.45
CA GLN A 50 53.27 64.54 -14.90
C GLN A 50 53.27 65.59 -13.78
N ASN A 51 52.78 65.25 -12.59
CA ASN A 51 52.56 66.24 -11.54
C ASN A 51 53.78 66.52 -10.67
N GLN A 52 54.68 65.55 -10.49
CA GLN A 52 55.79 65.67 -9.53
C GLN A 52 57.16 65.79 -10.21
N ALA A 53 57.36 65.20 -11.40
CA ALA A 53 58.60 65.34 -12.14
C ALA A 53 58.53 66.47 -13.18
N ALA A 54 57.70 66.32 -14.22
CA ALA A 54 57.66 67.25 -15.35
C ALA A 54 57.37 68.71 -14.92
N ARG A 55 56.34 68.92 -14.11
CA ARG A 55 55.95 70.25 -13.63
C ARG A 55 57.05 70.95 -12.82
N ASN A 56 57.75 70.22 -11.95
CA ASN A 56 58.82 70.79 -11.14
C ASN A 56 60.07 71.13 -11.99
N ILE A 57 60.31 70.41 -13.09
CA ILE A 57 61.38 70.74 -14.04
C ILE A 57 61.04 72.01 -14.82
N ASP A 58 59.79 72.17 -15.26
CA ASP A 58 59.33 73.38 -15.95
C ASP A 58 59.36 74.61 -15.03
N ASP A 59 58.88 74.47 -13.79
CA ASP A 59 58.94 75.55 -12.79
C ASP A 59 60.39 75.96 -12.48
N TYR A 60 61.33 75.01 -12.48
CA TYR A 60 62.76 75.30 -12.31
C TYR A 60 63.35 76.10 -13.48
N LEU A 61 62.99 75.77 -14.73
CA LEU A 61 63.46 76.53 -15.90
C LEU A 61 63.04 78.00 -15.87
N ALA A 62 61.83 78.27 -15.35
CA ALA A 62 61.32 79.64 -15.25
C ALA A 62 61.95 80.44 -14.10
N SER A 63 62.21 79.79 -12.95
CA SER A 63 62.57 80.48 -11.70
C SER A 63 64.05 80.36 -11.29
N GLY A 64 64.75 79.32 -11.73
CA GLY A 64 66.08 78.97 -11.23
C GLY A 64 66.12 78.42 -9.80
N ASP A 65 64.96 78.11 -9.19
CA ASP A 65 64.87 77.61 -7.80
C ASP A 65 65.39 76.18 -7.65
N ALA A 66 66.58 76.01 -7.05
CA ALA A 66 67.22 74.72 -6.85
C ALA A 66 66.36 73.69 -6.07
N LEU A 67 65.42 74.13 -5.24
CA LEU A 67 64.55 73.25 -4.45
C LEU A 67 63.53 72.50 -5.32
N ARG A 68 63.12 73.11 -6.44
CA ARG A 68 62.24 72.51 -7.46
C ARG A 68 62.95 71.41 -8.23
N LEU A 69 64.20 71.64 -8.61
CA LEU A 69 65.02 70.64 -9.29
C LEU A 69 65.25 69.41 -8.41
N SER A 70 65.58 69.61 -7.12
CA SER A 70 65.75 68.51 -6.16
C SER A 70 64.50 67.64 -6.02
N SER A 71 63.31 68.27 -5.97
CA SER A 71 62.03 67.56 -5.86
C SER A 71 61.71 66.76 -7.13
N ALA A 72 62.02 67.32 -8.31
CA ALA A 72 61.89 66.61 -9.58
C ALA A 72 62.82 65.38 -9.65
N THR A 73 64.09 65.52 -9.27
CA THR A 73 65.05 64.39 -9.29
C THR A 73 64.64 63.26 -8.35
N GLN A 74 64.15 63.57 -7.15
CA GLN A 74 63.68 62.55 -6.20
C GLN A 74 62.43 61.81 -6.72
N SER A 75 61.56 62.53 -7.44
CA SER A 75 60.38 61.93 -8.07
C SER A 75 60.77 60.99 -9.22
N LEU A 76 61.80 61.35 -10.00
CA LEU A 76 62.34 60.51 -11.08
C LEU A 76 63.00 59.22 -10.55
N GLU A 77 63.72 59.29 -9.42
CA GLU A 77 64.29 58.10 -8.75
C GLU A 77 63.19 57.16 -8.23
N SER A 78 62.15 57.71 -7.60
CA SER A 78 60.99 56.93 -7.13
C SER A 78 60.27 56.21 -8.28
N LEU A 79 60.10 56.89 -9.42
CA LEU A 79 59.52 56.30 -10.63
C LEU A 79 60.35 55.14 -11.18
N GLN A 80 61.69 55.18 -11.08
CA GLN A 80 62.54 54.06 -11.48
C GLN A 80 62.38 52.83 -10.59
N LEU A 81 62.19 53.01 -9.29
CA LEU A 81 61.92 51.90 -8.36
C LEU A 81 60.58 51.22 -8.68
N GLN A 82 59.53 52.02 -8.92
CA GLN A 82 58.20 51.50 -9.30
C GLN A 82 58.21 50.80 -10.67
N LEU A 83 59.08 51.23 -11.59
CA LEU A 83 59.26 50.59 -12.88
C LEU A 83 59.78 49.14 -12.78
N ALA A 84 60.50 48.78 -11.71
CA ALA A 84 60.99 47.42 -11.49
C ALA A 84 59.87 46.41 -11.17
N GLU A 85 58.70 46.88 -10.73
CA GLU A 85 57.54 46.03 -10.40
C GLU A 85 56.62 45.75 -11.60
N LEU A 86 56.87 46.38 -12.75
CA LEU A 86 56.13 46.14 -13.99
C LEU A 86 56.71 44.93 -14.74
N PRO A 87 55.90 44.22 -15.55
CA PRO A 87 56.38 43.18 -16.43
C PRO A 87 57.57 43.65 -17.28
N PRO A 88 58.60 42.80 -17.49
CA PRO A 88 59.87 43.21 -18.09
C PRO A 88 59.72 43.81 -19.50
N GLU A 89 58.73 43.36 -20.27
CA GLU A 89 58.42 43.90 -21.61
C GLU A 89 57.91 45.35 -21.56
N LEU A 90 57.14 45.71 -20.54
CA LEU A 90 56.63 47.07 -20.35
C LEU A 90 57.70 47.99 -19.76
N ALA A 91 58.51 47.47 -18.83
CA ALA A 91 59.61 48.21 -18.21
C ALA A 91 60.73 48.58 -19.19
N GLN A 92 61.02 47.73 -20.19
CA GLN A 92 62.09 47.96 -21.18
C GLN A 92 61.83 49.18 -22.08
N ASN A 93 60.57 49.49 -22.40
CA ASN A 93 60.23 50.61 -23.29
C ASN A 93 60.32 51.98 -22.60
N LEU A 94 60.10 52.05 -21.28
CA LEU A 94 60.07 53.32 -20.54
C LEU A 94 61.39 53.64 -19.84
N ARG A 95 62.18 52.61 -19.46
CA ARG A 95 63.46 52.77 -18.77
C ARG A 95 64.47 53.70 -19.45
N PRO A 96 64.74 53.62 -20.77
CA PRO A 96 65.78 54.44 -21.40
C PRO A 96 65.45 55.94 -21.33
N SER A 97 64.21 56.32 -21.66
CA SER A 97 63.80 57.73 -21.64
C SER A 97 63.78 58.32 -20.22
N LEU A 98 63.37 57.53 -19.22
CA LEU A 98 63.34 57.98 -17.82
C LEU A 98 64.76 58.16 -17.25
N MET A 99 65.69 57.25 -17.53
CA MET A 99 67.10 57.37 -17.14
C MET A 99 67.79 58.56 -17.81
N GLU A 100 67.48 58.79 -19.09
CA GLU A 100 68.04 59.91 -19.84
C GLU A 100 67.59 61.27 -19.26
N LEU A 101 66.32 61.40 -18.89
CA LEU A 101 65.79 62.62 -18.26
C LEU A 101 66.36 62.83 -16.86
N GLU A 102 66.51 61.77 -16.07
CA GLU A 102 67.12 61.85 -14.73
C GLU A 102 68.59 62.30 -14.80
N THR A 103 69.37 61.70 -15.71
CA THR A 103 70.78 62.06 -15.90
C THR A 103 70.90 63.52 -16.33
N PHE A 104 70.13 63.93 -17.33
CA PHE A 104 70.09 65.31 -17.82
C PHE A 104 69.66 66.31 -16.72
N SER A 105 68.75 65.92 -15.83
CA SER A 105 68.31 66.73 -14.70
C SER A 105 69.43 66.96 -13.67
N LYS A 106 70.28 65.96 -13.43
CA LYS A 106 71.39 66.02 -12.46
C LYS A 106 72.62 66.76 -12.99
N THR A 107 72.91 66.72 -14.29
CA THR A 107 74.07 67.40 -14.90
C THR A 107 73.73 68.75 -15.51
N ASP A 108 72.95 68.75 -16.58
CA ASP A 108 72.82 69.89 -17.49
C ASP A 108 71.87 70.95 -16.93
N LEU A 109 70.75 70.52 -16.34
CA LEU A 109 69.81 71.41 -15.67
C LEU A 109 70.41 72.02 -14.39
N LEU A 110 71.21 71.27 -13.64
CA LEU A 110 71.86 71.79 -12.43
C LEU A 110 72.91 72.87 -12.77
N ALA A 111 73.65 72.71 -13.87
CA ALA A 111 74.56 73.74 -14.37
C ALA A 111 73.84 75.03 -14.79
N ALA A 112 72.61 74.91 -15.29
CA ALA A 112 71.81 76.02 -15.79
C ALA A 112 71.29 77.01 -14.75
N GLY A 113 71.17 76.59 -13.48
CA GLY A 113 70.77 77.48 -12.39
C GLY A 113 71.72 78.66 -12.19
N LYS A 114 72.97 78.53 -12.66
CA LYS A 114 73.96 79.63 -12.66
C LYS A 114 73.69 80.71 -13.71
N LEU A 115 72.87 80.42 -14.73
CA LEU A 115 72.49 81.36 -15.79
C LEU A 115 71.21 82.16 -15.44
N ALA A 116 70.72 82.06 -14.20
CA ALA A 116 69.44 82.61 -13.78
C ALA A 116 69.43 84.09 -13.36
N GLY A 117 70.59 84.77 -13.33
CA GLY A 117 70.66 86.21 -13.11
C GLY A 117 70.06 87.01 -14.28
N ASP A 118 69.65 88.27 -14.02
CA ASP A 118 69.10 89.17 -15.05
C ASP A 118 70.19 89.52 -16.09
N PRO A 119 70.14 88.98 -17.33
CA PRO A 119 71.25 89.06 -18.29
C PRO A 119 71.51 90.50 -18.78
N GLN A 120 70.54 91.40 -18.63
CA GLN A 120 70.65 92.81 -19.05
C GLN A 120 71.24 93.74 -17.99
N ALA A 121 71.47 93.26 -16.75
CA ALA A 121 71.86 94.12 -15.63
C ALA A 121 73.16 94.92 -15.91
N LEU A 122 74.15 94.29 -16.56
CA LEU A 122 75.41 94.93 -16.91
C LEU A 122 75.25 95.99 -18.02
N LEU A 123 74.41 95.73 -19.02
CA LEU A 123 74.12 96.69 -20.09
C LEU A 123 73.35 97.92 -19.57
N LEU A 124 72.36 97.68 -18.70
CA LEU A 124 71.61 98.75 -18.03
C LEU A 124 72.52 99.64 -17.17
N GLN A 125 73.56 99.07 -16.55
CA GLN A 125 74.53 99.85 -15.80
C GLN A 125 75.43 100.68 -16.73
N ALA A 126 75.95 100.09 -17.80
CA ALA A 126 76.81 100.79 -18.76
C ALA A 126 76.09 101.99 -19.42
N GLU A 127 74.80 101.87 -19.74
CA GLU A 127 74.01 102.99 -20.28
C GLU A 127 73.81 104.12 -19.27
N ARG A 128 73.64 103.81 -17.97
CA ARG A 128 73.53 104.83 -16.93
C ARG A 128 74.83 105.61 -16.78
N GLU A 129 75.97 104.91 -16.81
CA GLU A 129 77.31 105.52 -16.76
C GLU A 129 77.55 106.44 -17.98
N LEU A 130 77.17 106.01 -19.19
CA LEU A 130 77.22 106.84 -20.40
C LEU A 130 76.37 108.11 -20.29
N GLY A 131 75.16 107.99 -19.73
CA GLY A 131 74.27 109.14 -19.54
C GLY A 131 74.84 110.17 -18.57
N ALA A 132 75.36 109.72 -17.43
CA ALA A 132 75.98 110.58 -16.44
C ALA A 132 77.19 111.34 -17.02
N ASN A 133 78.03 110.66 -17.81
CA ASN A 133 79.20 111.28 -18.41
C ASN A 133 78.84 112.34 -19.47
N LEU A 134 77.83 112.09 -20.31
CA LEU A 134 77.31 113.07 -21.28
C LEU A 134 76.74 114.32 -20.58
N GLU A 135 76.10 114.15 -19.42
CA GLU A 135 75.60 115.26 -18.62
C GLU A 135 76.74 116.13 -18.07
N GLN A 136 77.80 115.51 -17.55
CA GLN A 136 78.99 116.22 -17.09
C GLN A 136 79.68 117.01 -18.23
N LEU A 137 79.75 116.45 -19.44
CA LEU A 137 80.26 117.17 -20.62
C LEU A 137 79.38 118.36 -21.01
N SER A 138 78.07 118.27 -20.81
CA SER A 138 77.12 119.37 -21.03
C SER A 138 77.31 120.50 -20.00
N GLN A 139 77.53 120.14 -18.73
CA GLN A 139 77.87 121.11 -17.68
C GLN A 139 79.21 121.81 -17.97
N TYR A 140 80.21 121.04 -18.41
CA TYR A 140 81.49 121.58 -18.86
C TYR A 140 81.32 122.58 -20.03
N ALA A 141 80.49 122.27 -21.02
CA ALA A 141 80.21 123.16 -22.15
C ALA A 141 79.43 124.43 -21.77
N SER A 142 78.57 124.38 -20.75
CA SER A 142 77.75 125.52 -20.32
C SER A 142 78.43 126.43 -19.30
N GLY A 143 79.51 125.96 -18.66
CA GLY A 143 80.26 126.72 -17.65
C GLY A 143 81.07 127.91 -18.19
N VAL A 144 81.27 128.00 -19.52
CA VAL A 144 82.02 129.09 -20.16
C VAL A 144 81.20 129.69 -21.29
N ASN A 145 81.03 131.01 -21.27
CA ASN A 145 80.30 131.73 -22.32
C ASN A 145 81.26 132.13 -23.46
N SER A 146 81.77 131.16 -24.22
CA SER A 146 82.61 131.38 -25.42
C SER A 146 81.95 130.86 -26.70
N ALA A 147 82.37 131.39 -27.84
CA ALA A 147 81.94 130.90 -29.15
C ALA A 147 82.38 129.45 -29.40
N GLU A 148 83.45 128.96 -28.74
CA GLU A 148 83.85 127.55 -28.80
C GLU A 148 82.95 126.65 -27.93
N ALA A 149 82.50 127.14 -26.78
CA ALA A 149 81.60 126.41 -25.88
C ALA A 149 80.25 126.07 -26.53
N ALA A 150 79.70 127.01 -27.30
CA ALA A 150 78.48 126.80 -28.09
C ALA A 150 78.60 125.65 -29.12
N ARG A 151 79.82 125.30 -29.56
CA ARG A 151 80.05 124.21 -30.53
C ARG A 151 79.92 122.81 -29.91
N TYR A 152 79.97 122.68 -28.59
CA TYR A 152 79.79 121.40 -27.89
C TYR A 152 78.32 120.97 -27.81
N MET A 153 77.38 121.92 -27.81
CA MET A 153 75.95 121.62 -27.57
C MET A 153 75.30 120.74 -28.65
N PRO A 154 75.48 120.98 -29.97
CA PRO A 154 74.87 120.12 -30.98
C PRO A 154 75.29 118.65 -30.89
N PRO A 155 76.60 118.29 -30.79
CA PRO A 155 76.99 116.90 -30.66
C PRO A 155 76.60 116.26 -29.32
N LEU A 156 76.55 117.02 -28.21
CA LEU A 156 76.05 116.50 -26.93
C LEU A 156 74.55 116.16 -26.96
N LEU A 157 73.74 117.01 -27.57
CA LEU A 157 72.30 116.75 -27.73
C LEU A 157 72.07 115.55 -28.65
N ALA A 158 72.83 115.44 -29.73
CA ALA A 158 72.76 114.27 -30.62
C ALA A 158 73.18 112.99 -29.86
N ALA A 159 74.24 113.04 -29.06
CA ALA A 159 74.67 111.91 -28.25
C ALA A 159 73.60 111.47 -27.25
N SER A 160 72.98 112.38 -26.49
CA SER A 160 71.93 112.01 -25.52
C SER A 160 70.70 111.38 -26.20
N GLN A 161 70.32 111.85 -27.38
CA GLN A 161 69.24 111.25 -28.17
C GLN A 161 69.59 109.82 -28.63
N HIS A 162 70.83 109.58 -29.06
CA HIS A 162 71.28 108.23 -29.44
C HIS A 162 71.37 107.30 -28.24
N LEU A 163 71.73 107.78 -27.05
CA LEU A 163 71.68 106.99 -25.81
C LEU A 163 70.24 106.54 -25.46
N GLY A 164 69.26 107.44 -25.61
CA GLY A 164 67.85 107.09 -25.43
C GLY A 164 67.38 106.00 -26.41
N LYS A 165 67.80 106.10 -27.68
CA LYS A 165 67.50 105.07 -28.71
C LYS A 165 68.21 103.75 -28.43
N LEU A 166 69.45 103.80 -27.94
CA LEU A 166 70.22 102.63 -27.53
C LEU A 166 69.48 101.82 -26.46
N SER A 167 68.97 102.50 -25.42
CA SER A 167 68.24 101.87 -24.33
C SER A 167 66.98 101.13 -24.82
N LEU A 168 66.23 101.76 -25.71
CA LEU A 168 65.03 101.17 -26.31
C LEU A 168 65.38 99.98 -27.20
N ALA A 169 66.47 100.06 -27.97
CA ALA A 169 66.93 98.96 -28.82
C ALA A 169 67.38 97.76 -27.96
N ARG A 170 68.08 98.00 -26.86
CA ARG A 170 68.48 96.94 -25.91
C ARG A 170 67.27 96.26 -25.30
N ASP A 171 66.28 97.03 -24.82
CA ASP A 171 65.06 96.46 -24.22
C ASP A 171 64.29 95.57 -25.21
N LYS A 172 64.21 95.99 -26.49
CA LYS A 172 63.63 95.14 -27.56
C LYS A 172 64.42 93.86 -27.80
N LEU A 173 65.76 93.92 -27.82
CA LEU A 173 66.61 92.73 -27.99
C LEU A 173 66.38 91.71 -26.86
N VAL A 174 66.35 92.17 -25.61
CA VAL A 174 66.23 91.30 -24.43
C VAL A 174 64.82 90.72 -24.33
N SER A 175 63.79 91.55 -24.48
CA SER A 175 62.40 91.10 -24.37
C SER A 175 61.97 90.16 -25.51
N SER A 176 62.48 90.37 -26.74
CA SER A 176 62.12 89.52 -27.87
C SER A 176 63.01 88.29 -28.00
N GLY A 177 64.19 88.27 -27.36
CA GLY A 177 65.19 87.21 -27.48
C GLY A 177 65.72 86.99 -28.90
N ARG A 178 65.53 87.94 -29.82
CA ARG A 178 65.93 87.79 -31.24
C ARG A 178 67.30 88.39 -31.47
N ALA A 179 68.29 87.54 -31.74
CA ALA A 179 69.65 87.95 -31.99
C ALA A 179 69.81 89.00 -33.11
N GLU A 180 68.88 89.04 -34.08
CA GLU A 180 68.87 90.01 -35.19
C GLU A 180 68.68 91.46 -34.72
N LEU A 181 67.99 91.70 -33.61
CA LEU A 181 67.74 93.05 -33.08
C LEU A 181 68.99 93.68 -32.45
N ALA A 182 70.07 92.92 -32.26
CA ALA A 182 71.33 93.46 -31.76
C ALA A 182 71.97 94.45 -32.74
N VAL A 183 71.67 94.33 -34.04
CA VAL A 183 72.13 95.26 -35.07
C VAL A 183 71.62 96.67 -34.80
N ASP A 184 70.40 96.83 -34.29
CA ASP A 184 69.86 98.13 -33.91
C ASP A 184 70.60 98.74 -32.71
N VAL A 185 71.01 97.91 -31.73
CA VAL A 185 71.81 98.35 -30.59
C VAL A 185 73.19 98.80 -31.05
N GLU A 186 73.87 97.99 -31.87
CA GLU A 186 75.20 98.31 -32.43
C GLU A 186 75.20 99.58 -33.28
N ARG A 187 74.13 99.82 -34.05
CA ARG A 187 73.95 101.06 -34.82
C ARG A 187 73.93 102.28 -33.92
N GLU A 188 73.17 102.26 -32.83
CA GLU A 188 73.08 103.40 -31.92
C GLU A 188 74.38 103.63 -31.13
N VAL A 189 75.12 102.58 -30.75
CA VAL A 189 76.47 102.73 -30.17
C VAL A 189 77.43 103.40 -31.15
N THR A 190 77.36 103.03 -32.44
CA THR A 190 78.21 103.61 -33.48
C THR A 190 77.90 105.10 -33.70
N ASN A 191 76.61 105.46 -33.68
CA ASN A 191 76.17 106.84 -33.75
C ASN A 191 76.67 107.66 -32.55
N LEU A 192 76.56 107.11 -31.33
CA LEU A 192 77.12 107.70 -30.11
C LEU A 192 78.62 107.94 -30.23
N ARG A 193 79.36 106.96 -30.76
CA ARG A 193 80.82 107.07 -30.96
C ARG A 193 81.18 108.18 -31.93
N THR A 194 80.42 108.33 -33.01
CA THR A 194 80.61 109.42 -33.97
C THR A 194 80.45 110.79 -33.31
N GLN A 195 79.46 110.95 -32.43
CA GLN A 195 79.30 112.20 -31.67
C GLN A 195 80.41 112.40 -30.63
N ALA A 196 80.87 111.33 -29.97
CA ALA A 196 81.99 111.39 -29.03
C ALA A 196 83.30 111.81 -29.74
N ASP A 197 83.54 111.33 -30.96
CA ASP A 197 84.71 111.72 -31.76
C ASP A 197 84.64 113.19 -32.21
N LEU A 198 83.44 113.69 -32.56
CA LEU A 198 83.22 115.11 -32.83
C LEU A 198 83.51 115.96 -31.58
N LEU A 199 83.07 115.50 -30.41
CA LEU A 199 83.38 116.17 -29.14
C LEU A 199 84.88 116.14 -28.83
N ALA A 200 85.58 115.05 -29.16
CA ALA A 200 87.01 114.94 -28.95
C ALA A 200 87.81 115.98 -29.75
N GLN A 201 87.40 116.28 -30.98
CA GLN A 201 88.08 117.23 -31.88
C GLN A 201 87.89 118.70 -31.51
N LEU A 202 86.91 119.02 -30.65
CA LEU A 202 86.68 120.40 -30.24
C LEU A 202 87.78 120.89 -29.27
N PRO A 203 88.21 122.15 -29.38
CA PRO A 203 89.22 122.73 -28.51
C PRO A 203 88.73 122.77 -27.05
N LEU A 204 89.67 122.69 -26.12
CA LEU A 204 89.41 122.76 -24.68
C LEU A 204 88.96 124.18 -24.28
N LEU A 205 88.05 124.28 -23.31
CA LEU A 205 87.41 125.54 -22.91
C LEU A 205 88.16 126.28 -21.79
N GLY A 206 89.32 125.78 -21.37
CA GLY A 206 90.18 126.40 -20.38
C GLY A 206 89.66 126.30 -18.95
N ILE A 207 88.68 125.44 -18.69
CA ILE A 207 88.10 125.24 -17.36
C ILE A 207 89.06 124.34 -16.58
N LYS A 208 89.95 125.00 -15.85
CA LYS A 208 90.83 124.35 -14.90
C LYS A 208 90.08 124.20 -13.59
N ALA A 209 89.88 122.97 -13.14
CA ALA A 209 89.42 122.75 -11.79
C ALA A 209 90.56 123.12 -10.81
N SER A 210 90.37 124.19 -10.05
CA SER A 210 91.05 124.37 -8.77
C SER A 210 90.48 123.33 -7.81
N ALA A 211 91.24 122.25 -7.60
CA ALA A 211 91.02 121.34 -6.50
C ALA A 211 91.49 122.02 -5.20
N GLU A 212 90.59 122.60 -4.43
CA GLU A 212 90.81 122.76 -2.99
C GLU A 212 90.20 121.53 -2.29
N SER A 213 91.09 120.60 -1.97
CA SER A 213 90.85 119.42 -1.17
C SER A 213 90.68 119.79 0.31
N ASN A 214 89.53 119.43 0.91
CA ASN A 214 89.39 119.36 2.36
C ASN A 214 89.95 118.03 2.90
N THR A 215 91.26 117.82 2.76
CA THR A 215 91.98 116.73 3.44
C THR A 215 93.35 117.22 3.86
N ASP A 216 93.46 117.81 5.06
CA ASP A 216 94.77 118.03 5.71
C ASP A 216 94.66 118.15 7.25
N ASP A 217 93.87 117.26 7.88
CA ASP A 217 93.73 117.23 9.35
C ASP A 217 94.85 116.44 10.08
N PHE A 218 95.68 115.68 9.36
CA PHE A 218 96.77 114.88 9.94
C PHE A 218 98.19 115.44 9.68
N SER A 219 98.39 116.14 8.57
CA SER A 219 99.65 116.77 8.14
C SER A 219 99.94 118.08 8.89
N ALA A 220 98.89 118.88 9.16
CA ALA A 220 98.98 120.13 9.94
C ALA A 220 99.46 119.91 11.39
N LEU A 221 99.33 118.69 11.93
CA LEU A 221 99.73 118.33 13.28
C LEU A 221 101.23 117.99 13.41
N MET A 222 101.95 117.85 12.29
CA MET A 222 103.35 117.36 12.23
C MET A 222 104.39 118.39 11.76
N GLY A 223 104.00 119.63 11.42
CA GLY A 223 104.95 120.73 11.21
C GLY A 223 105.96 120.55 10.06
N LEU A 224 105.58 119.86 8.97
CA LEU A 224 106.42 119.68 7.78
C LEU A 224 105.70 120.24 6.55
N GLU A 225 106.13 121.42 6.09
CA GLU A 225 105.72 122.02 4.83
C GLU A 225 106.53 121.40 3.68
N ASN A 226 105.86 120.83 2.67
CA ASN A 226 106.47 120.45 1.40
C ASN A 226 105.62 120.99 0.24
N THR A 227 106.26 121.75 -0.64
CA THR A 227 105.65 122.46 -1.77
C THR A 227 105.97 121.71 -3.08
N GLU A 228 105.00 121.01 -3.66
CA GLU A 228 105.04 120.61 -5.09
C GLU A 228 103.77 121.13 -5.79
N LYS A 229 103.97 121.95 -6.83
CA LYS A 229 102.91 122.56 -7.66
C LYS A 229 102.45 121.57 -8.73
N THR A 230 101.25 121.02 -8.57
CA THR A 230 100.53 120.25 -9.60
C THR A 230 100.04 121.19 -10.71
N GLU A 231 100.47 120.98 -11.96
CA GLU A 231 99.96 121.71 -13.13
C GLU A 231 98.49 121.33 -13.40
N ALA A 232 97.58 122.28 -13.23
CA ALA A 232 96.15 122.08 -13.46
C ALA A 232 95.84 121.85 -14.96
N GLN A 233 95.43 120.61 -15.30
CA GLN A 233 94.83 120.18 -16.57
C GLN A 233 93.34 120.55 -16.64
N ASP A 234 92.81 120.63 -17.85
CA ASP A 234 91.43 121.01 -18.13
C ASP A 234 90.48 119.82 -17.93
N THR A 235 89.39 120.01 -17.18
CA THR A 235 88.38 118.98 -16.84
C THR A 235 87.77 118.30 -18.08
N GLY A 236 87.77 118.96 -19.23
CA GLY A 236 87.24 118.40 -20.48
C GLY A 236 88.03 117.21 -21.01
N VAL A 237 89.31 117.06 -20.63
CA VAL A 237 90.15 115.94 -21.09
C VAL A 237 89.68 114.62 -20.49
N ASP A 238 89.43 114.58 -19.19
CA ASP A 238 89.02 113.36 -18.50
C ASP A 238 87.62 112.92 -18.90
N LEU A 239 86.69 113.87 -19.02
CA LEU A 239 85.32 113.58 -19.43
C LEU A 239 85.25 112.99 -20.85
N LYS A 240 85.99 113.56 -21.81
CA LYS A 240 86.05 113.03 -23.19
C LYS A 240 86.68 111.63 -23.23
N ARG A 241 87.72 111.39 -22.41
CA ARG A 241 88.40 110.08 -22.33
C ARG A 241 87.49 109.01 -21.74
N GLU A 242 86.77 109.34 -20.68
CA GLU A 242 85.83 108.43 -20.02
C GLU A 242 84.64 108.07 -20.92
N LEU A 243 84.07 109.05 -21.64
CA LEU A 243 83.03 108.77 -22.63
C LEU A 243 83.48 107.74 -23.68
N ASN A 244 84.70 107.90 -24.21
CA ASN A 244 85.23 107.00 -25.22
C ASN A 244 85.54 105.59 -24.66
N SER A 245 86.01 105.52 -23.41
CA SER A 245 86.23 104.25 -22.70
C SER A 245 84.93 103.46 -22.53
N LEU A 246 83.87 104.11 -22.05
CA LEU A 246 82.56 103.48 -21.85
C LEU A 246 81.97 102.99 -23.18
N LEU A 247 82.07 103.79 -24.24
CA LEU A 247 81.59 103.40 -25.58
C LEU A 247 82.41 102.26 -26.19
N THR A 248 83.69 102.13 -25.86
CA THR A 248 84.54 101.03 -26.35
C THR A 248 84.22 99.71 -25.63
N ARG A 249 83.80 99.76 -24.36
CA ARG A 249 83.46 98.57 -23.58
C ARG A 249 82.08 98.00 -23.90
N TYR A 250 81.12 98.85 -24.27
CA TYR A 250 79.72 98.47 -24.46
C TYR A 250 79.49 97.28 -25.42
N PRO A 251 80.16 97.18 -26.60
CA PRO A 251 79.96 96.06 -27.52
C PRO A 251 80.35 94.70 -26.93
N ALA A 252 81.37 94.64 -26.06
CA ALA A 252 81.80 93.40 -25.43
C ALA A 252 80.77 92.87 -24.42
N GLU A 253 80.15 93.77 -23.64
CA GLU A 253 79.07 93.40 -22.71
C GLU A 253 77.79 92.99 -23.47
N LEU A 254 77.53 93.60 -24.64
CA LEU A 254 76.41 93.22 -25.51
C LEU A 254 76.58 91.80 -26.05
N GLN A 255 77.78 91.43 -26.49
CA GLN A 255 78.06 90.10 -27.00
C GLN A 255 77.86 89.01 -25.93
N ARG A 256 78.35 89.24 -24.71
CA ARG A 256 78.16 88.30 -23.58
C ARG A 256 76.68 88.09 -23.24
N THR A 257 75.91 89.17 -23.26
CA THR A 257 74.47 89.12 -22.99
C THR A 257 73.74 88.29 -24.05
N ARG A 258 74.12 88.42 -25.33
CA ARG A 258 73.57 87.60 -26.42
C ARG A 258 73.86 86.11 -26.26
N GLU A 259 75.10 85.76 -25.92
CA GLU A 259 75.50 84.37 -25.70
C GLU A 259 74.74 83.72 -24.54
N GLN A 260 74.52 84.45 -23.45
CA GLN A 260 73.72 83.97 -22.32
C GLN A 260 72.24 83.75 -22.68
N ILE A 261 71.62 84.67 -23.44
CA ILE A 261 70.23 84.52 -23.88
C ILE A 261 70.07 83.28 -24.78
N GLN A 262 70.99 83.06 -25.73
CA GLN A 262 70.96 81.91 -26.62
C GLN A 262 71.13 80.57 -25.89
N GLN A 263 72.05 80.48 -24.92
CA GLN A 263 72.24 79.26 -24.13
C GLN A 263 71.00 78.89 -23.31
N ARG A 264 70.26 79.89 -22.78
CA ARG A 264 69.01 79.63 -22.03
C ARG A 264 67.90 79.10 -22.93
N THR A 265 67.76 79.63 -24.15
CA THR A 265 66.75 79.14 -25.10
C THR A 265 67.03 77.72 -25.56
N ASP A 266 68.29 77.37 -25.82
CA ASP A 266 68.66 76.03 -26.29
C ASP A 266 68.44 74.96 -25.21
N LEU A 267 68.76 75.28 -23.95
CA LEU A 267 68.53 74.38 -22.83
C LEU A 267 67.04 74.18 -22.51
N ALA A 268 66.23 75.24 -22.58
CA ALA A 268 64.79 75.12 -22.39
C ALA A 268 64.18 74.18 -23.46
N ALA A 269 64.60 74.33 -24.71
CA ALA A 269 64.17 73.47 -25.81
C ALA A 269 64.59 72.00 -25.61
N SER A 270 65.84 71.72 -25.19
CA SER A 270 66.28 70.34 -24.96
C SER A 270 65.57 69.68 -23.78
N THR A 271 65.23 70.46 -22.75
CA THR A 271 64.50 69.97 -21.57
C THR A 271 63.08 69.55 -21.93
N HIS A 272 62.34 70.40 -22.65
CA HIS A 272 60.99 70.08 -23.10
C HIS A 272 60.94 68.84 -24.00
N LEU A 273 61.94 68.65 -24.87
CA LEU A 273 62.04 67.46 -25.72
C LEU A 273 62.17 66.19 -24.88
N LYS A 274 63.06 66.18 -23.88
CA LYS A 274 63.28 65.01 -23.02
C LYS A 274 62.06 64.70 -22.14
N ILE A 275 61.36 65.70 -21.63
CA ILE A 275 60.08 65.51 -20.91
C ILE A 275 59.05 64.88 -21.85
N THR A 276 58.93 65.37 -23.09
CA THR A 276 57.97 64.87 -24.08
C THR A 276 58.25 63.40 -24.45
N ASN A 277 59.52 63.01 -24.57
CA ASN A 277 59.89 61.61 -24.85
C ASN A 277 59.40 60.65 -23.76
N VAL A 278 59.52 61.03 -22.48
CA VAL A 278 59.02 60.21 -21.37
C VAL A 278 57.49 60.18 -21.37
N GLN A 279 56.81 61.30 -21.67
CA GLN A 279 55.34 61.32 -21.80
C GLN A 279 54.85 60.38 -22.91
N GLN A 280 55.50 60.38 -24.07
CA GLN A 280 55.19 59.47 -25.16
C GLN A 280 55.43 58.00 -24.80
N ALA A 281 56.54 57.71 -24.11
CA ALA A 281 56.84 56.35 -23.65
C ALA A 281 55.80 55.83 -22.65
N ILE A 282 55.29 56.69 -21.74
CA ILE A 282 54.19 56.34 -20.83
C ILE A 282 52.88 56.12 -21.61
N ALA A 283 52.52 57.01 -22.52
CA ALA A 283 51.29 56.89 -23.32
C ALA A 283 51.28 55.62 -24.20
N GLY A 284 52.45 55.17 -24.68
CA GLY A 284 52.59 53.93 -25.45
C GLY A 284 52.26 52.64 -24.67
N LEU A 285 52.24 52.69 -23.33
CA LEU A 285 51.91 51.53 -22.50
C LEU A 285 50.40 51.26 -22.40
N GLU A 286 49.56 52.28 -22.61
CA GLU A 286 48.10 52.17 -22.50
C GLU A 286 47.45 51.10 -23.40
N PRO A 287 47.74 51.03 -24.72
CA PRO A 287 47.14 50.02 -25.60
C PRO A 287 47.56 48.59 -25.24
N VAL A 288 48.79 48.39 -24.74
CA VAL A 288 49.32 47.06 -24.40
C VAL A 288 48.63 46.48 -23.17
N VAL A 289 48.41 47.31 -22.14
CA VAL A 289 47.70 46.92 -20.91
C VAL A 289 46.22 46.60 -21.20
N ARG A 290 45.56 47.41 -22.05
CA ARG A 290 44.16 47.15 -22.47
C ARG A 290 44.03 45.86 -23.30
N ALA A 291 44.99 45.56 -24.18
CA ALA A 291 44.96 44.35 -25.00
C ALA A 291 45.06 43.07 -24.16
N GLN A 292 45.90 43.04 -23.12
CA GLN A 292 45.97 41.89 -22.22
C GLN A 292 44.67 41.68 -21.41
N HIS A 293 44.03 42.77 -20.98
CA HIS A 293 42.75 42.71 -20.28
C HIS A 293 41.63 42.09 -21.16
N ALA A 294 41.57 42.46 -22.44
CA ALA A 294 40.56 41.97 -23.37
C ALA A 294 40.70 40.47 -23.71
N LYS A 295 41.95 39.97 -23.85
CA LYS A 295 42.20 38.55 -24.19
C LYS A 295 41.70 37.60 -23.11
N ILE A 296 41.98 37.91 -21.85
CA ILE A 296 41.63 37.07 -20.68
C ILE A 296 40.10 37.03 -20.49
N GLN A 297 39.39 38.14 -20.72
CA GLN A 297 37.92 38.15 -20.64
C GLN A 297 37.25 37.28 -21.72
N GLY A 298 37.88 37.15 -22.90
CA GLY A 298 37.37 36.30 -23.99
C GLY A 298 37.45 34.81 -23.66
N GLU A 299 38.57 34.34 -23.13
CA GLU A 299 38.79 32.93 -22.78
C GLU A 299 37.83 32.43 -21.69
N VAL A 300 37.51 33.29 -20.71
CA VAL A 300 36.55 32.97 -19.63
C VAL A 300 35.13 32.76 -20.16
N ARG A 301 34.66 33.58 -21.10
CA ARG A 301 33.28 33.49 -21.62
C ARG A 301 33.03 32.22 -22.44
N VAL A 302 34.03 31.75 -23.19
CA VAL A 302 33.91 30.53 -24.01
C VAL A 302 33.76 29.29 -23.14
N ILE A 303 34.56 29.18 -22.07
CA ILE A 303 34.53 28.02 -21.16
C ILE A 303 33.18 27.95 -20.41
N GLN A 304 32.62 29.09 -20.01
CA GLN A 304 31.29 29.16 -19.39
C GLN A 304 30.18 28.72 -20.35
N GLY A 305 30.25 29.10 -21.63
CA GLY A 305 29.27 28.72 -22.65
C GLY A 305 29.22 27.21 -22.93
N VAL A 306 30.38 26.55 -23.01
CA VAL A 306 30.47 25.09 -23.24
C VAL A 306 29.85 24.31 -22.07
N MET A 307 30.08 24.74 -20.83
CA MET A 307 29.52 24.09 -19.64
C MET A 307 27.99 24.19 -19.56
N ILE A 308 27.42 25.34 -19.91
CA ILE A 308 25.95 25.52 -19.95
C ILE A 308 25.34 24.59 -21.01
N GLY A 309 25.98 24.45 -22.17
CA GLY A 309 25.53 23.53 -23.22
C GLY A 309 25.52 22.05 -22.79
N LEU A 310 26.56 21.62 -22.06
CA LEU A 310 26.65 20.24 -21.56
C LEU A 310 25.55 19.91 -20.53
N ILE A 311 25.21 20.87 -19.66
CA ILE A 311 24.15 20.71 -18.66
C ILE A 311 22.78 20.55 -19.34
N LEU A 312 22.49 21.37 -20.35
CA LEU A 312 21.22 21.30 -21.09
C LEU A 312 21.07 19.99 -21.87
N LEU A 313 22.16 19.46 -22.46
CA LEU A 313 22.15 18.18 -23.17
C LEU A 313 21.79 17.01 -22.22
N ILE A 314 22.39 16.97 -21.03
CA ILE A 314 22.14 15.93 -20.03
C ILE A 314 20.70 16.03 -19.51
N ALA A 315 20.19 17.24 -19.26
CA ALA A 315 18.81 17.46 -18.84
C ALA A 315 17.78 16.96 -19.88
N LEU A 316 18.04 17.19 -21.18
CA LEU A 316 17.17 16.72 -22.27
C LEU A 316 17.13 15.18 -22.36
N LEU A 317 18.27 14.53 -22.16
CA LEU A 317 18.40 13.07 -22.17
C LEU A 317 17.61 12.41 -21.02
N ILE A 318 17.60 13.05 -19.84
CA ILE A 318 16.83 12.60 -18.69
C ILE A 318 15.32 12.77 -18.94
N ASP A 319 14.89 13.91 -19.46
CA ASP A 319 13.47 14.21 -19.73
C ASP A 319 12.86 13.25 -20.77
N THR A 320 13.58 12.96 -21.86
CA THR A 320 13.11 12.04 -22.91
C THR A 320 12.92 10.61 -22.40
N LEU A 321 13.80 10.14 -21.52
CA LEU A 321 13.72 8.80 -20.94
C LEU A 321 12.57 8.68 -19.93
N GLN A 322 12.35 9.71 -19.11
CA GLN A 322 11.21 9.76 -18.17
C GLN A 322 9.86 9.79 -18.91
N ARG A 323 9.73 10.59 -19.98
CA ARG A 323 8.48 10.66 -20.76
C ARG A 323 8.13 9.36 -21.50
N ARG A 324 9.13 8.54 -21.86
CA ARG A 324 8.90 7.21 -22.47
C ARG A 324 8.37 6.19 -21.45
N LEU A 325 8.94 6.16 -20.24
CA LEU A 325 8.46 5.27 -19.18
C LEU A 325 7.09 5.71 -18.65
N ALA A 326 6.87 7.01 -18.49
CA ALA A 326 5.58 7.56 -18.05
C ALA A 326 4.45 7.14 -19.00
N ARG A 327 4.61 7.28 -20.32
CA ARG A 327 3.59 6.88 -21.31
C ARG A 327 3.19 5.41 -21.24
N VAL A 328 4.14 4.51 -21.00
CA VAL A 328 3.85 3.06 -20.88
C VAL A 328 3.08 2.78 -19.58
N LEU A 329 3.42 3.45 -18.48
CA LEU A 329 2.68 3.36 -17.22
C LEU A 329 1.27 3.99 -17.32
N THR A 330 1.11 5.09 -18.07
CA THR A 330 -0.20 5.72 -18.31
C THR A 330 -1.13 4.84 -19.13
N ASN A 331 -0.61 3.97 -19.99
CA ASN A 331 -1.43 3.01 -20.75
C ASN A 331 -1.72 1.72 -19.96
N LEU A 332 -0.88 1.34 -19.00
CA LEU A 332 -1.11 0.19 -18.12
C LEU A 332 -2.15 0.44 -17.03
N ALA A 333 -2.15 1.65 -16.45
CA ALA A 333 -3.09 2.04 -15.40
C ALA A 333 -4.58 1.86 -15.78
N PRO A 334 -5.07 2.34 -16.94
CA PRO A 334 -6.48 2.17 -17.31
C PRO A 334 -6.82 0.72 -17.64
N ALA A 335 -5.90 -0.05 -18.21
CA ALA A 335 -6.13 -1.47 -18.52
C ALA A 335 -6.20 -2.34 -17.25
N LEU A 336 -5.36 -2.05 -16.25
CA LEU A 336 -5.46 -2.66 -14.93
C LEU A 336 -6.70 -2.17 -14.15
N SER A 337 -7.15 -0.93 -14.36
CA SER A 337 -8.42 -0.42 -13.81
C SER A 337 -9.61 -1.20 -14.35
N THR A 338 -9.62 -1.50 -15.66
CA THR A 338 -10.70 -2.30 -16.27
C THR A 338 -10.75 -3.72 -15.69
N TRP A 339 -9.59 -4.35 -15.46
CA TRP A 339 -9.52 -5.64 -14.78
C TRP A 339 -9.96 -5.56 -13.30
N ALA A 340 -9.65 -4.46 -12.60
CA ALA A 340 -10.09 -4.24 -11.21
C ALA A 340 -11.60 -3.99 -11.10
N GLU A 341 -12.21 -3.44 -12.15
CA GLU A 341 -13.67 -3.31 -12.32
C GLU A 341 -14.35 -4.63 -12.74
N GLY A 342 -13.56 -5.69 -12.97
CA GLY A 342 -14.04 -7.02 -13.27
C GLY A 342 -14.23 -7.34 -14.76
N ASP A 343 -13.76 -6.48 -15.67
CA ASP A 343 -13.77 -6.73 -17.11
C ASP A 343 -12.45 -7.36 -17.57
N PHE A 344 -12.46 -8.69 -17.72
CA PHE A 344 -11.36 -9.50 -18.24
C PHE A 344 -11.53 -9.85 -19.72
N SER A 345 -12.44 -9.19 -20.46
CA SER A 345 -12.74 -9.57 -21.85
C SER A 345 -11.58 -9.30 -22.81
N GLN A 346 -10.71 -8.33 -22.51
CA GLN A 346 -9.60 -7.94 -23.39
C GLN A 346 -8.21 -8.21 -22.77
N PRO A 347 -7.26 -8.74 -23.57
CA PRO A 347 -5.87 -8.85 -23.17
C PRO A 347 -5.17 -7.48 -23.16
N ILE A 348 -4.13 -7.34 -22.34
CA ILE A 348 -3.25 -6.17 -22.36
C ILE A 348 -2.23 -6.36 -23.48
N ALA A 349 -2.01 -5.32 -24.30
CA ALA A 349 -0.98 -5.28 -25.33
C ALA A 349 -0.03 -4.10 -25.10
N LEU A 350 1.20 -4.38 -24.69
CA LEU A 350 2.27 -3.40 -24.52
C LEU A 350 3.17 -3.50 -25.75
N GLY A 351 2.93 -2.64 -26.75
CA GLY A 351 3.62 -2.69 -28.06
C GLY A 351 5.13 -3.01 -28.00
N LYS A 352 5.58 -3.85 -28.95
CA LYS A 352 6.91 -4.50 -29.05
C LYS A 352 8.09 -3.51 -29.05
N THR A 353 8.44 -2.96 -27.90
CA THR A 353 9.52 -1.97 -27.81
C THR A 353 10.76 -2.57 -27.13
N ASN A 354 10.61 -3.24 -25.98
CA ASN A 354 11.71 -3.83 -25.20
C ASN A 354 11.32 -5.19 -24.58
N ARG A 355 12.29 -6.08 -24.29
CA ARG A 355 12.05 -7.43 -23.72
C ARG A 355 11.32 -7.40 -22.38
N GLU A 356 11.65 -6.44 -21.53
CA GLU A 356 11.07 -6.29 -20.19
C GLU A 356 9.57 -5.95 -20.23
N LEU A 357 9.11 -5.21 -21.25
CA LEU A 357 7.69 -4.91 -21.42
C LEU A 357 6.92 -6.14 -21.92
N HIS A 358 7.57 -6.98 -22.73
CA HIS A 358 6.99 -8.24 -23.20
C HIS A 358 6.83 -9.25 -22.06
N ASP A 359 7.82 -9.36 -21.16
CA ASP A 359 7.74 -10.23 -19.98
C ASP A 359 6.60 -9.81 -19.03
N ILE A 360 6.38 -8.50 -18.87
CA ILE A 360 5.25 -7.94 -18.09
C ILE A 360 3.92 -8.23 -18.78
N GLU A 361 3.80 -8.00 -20.09
CA GLU A 361 2.59 -8.32 -20.87
C GLU A 361 2.21 -9.80 -20.75
N ALA A 362 3.17 -10.70 -20.95
CA ALA A 362 2.96 -12.13 -20.86
C ALA A 362 2.51 -12.58 -19.46
N SER A 363 3.09 -11.99 -18.41
CA SER A 363 2.73 -12.29 -17.01
C SER A 363 1.32 -11.79 -16.68
N LEU A 364 0.96 -10.58 -17.11
CA LEU A 364 -0.39 -10.01 -16.91
C LEU A 364 -1.44 -10.82 -17.66
N ASN A 365 -1.20 -11.19 -18.92
CA ASN A 365 -2.15 -12.00 -19.69
C ASN A 365 -2.30 -13.43 -19.14
N ARG A 366 -1.25 -13.99 -18.51
CA ARG A 366 -1.36 -15.27 -17.79
C ARG A 366 -2.23 -15.14 -16.52
N LEU A 367 -2.10 -14.04 -15.78
CA LEU A 367 -2.98 -13.73 -14.65
C LEU A 367 -4.44 -13.58 -15.10
N ARG A 368 -4.69 -12.87 -16.20
CA ARG A 368 -6.03 -12.77 -16.81
C ARG A 368 -6.60 -14.14 -17.13
N ALA A 369 -5.85 -14.98 -17.85
CA ALA A 369 -6.31 -16.33 -18.21
C ALA A 369 -6.68 -17.17 -16.98
N TYR A 370 -5.88 -17.07 -15.90
CA TYR A 370 -6.18 -17.71 -14.63
C TYR A 370 -7.45 -17.15 -13.96
N LEU A 371 -7.66 -15.83 -13.96
CA LEU A 371 -8.89 -15.21 -13.41
C LEU A 371 -10.13 -15.60 -14.23
N VAL A 372 -10.03 -15.64 -15.56
CA VAL A 372 -11.10 -16.10 -16.46
C VAL A 372 -11.51 -17.54 -16.13
N ASP A 373 -10.55 -18.44 -15.99
CA ASP A 373 -10.77 -19.85 -15.64
C ASP A 373 -11.34 -20.01 -14.22
N LEU A 374 -10.85 -19.24 -13.26
CA LEU A 374 -11.36 -19.22 -11.89
C LEU A 374 -12.82 -18.76 -11.83
N VAL A 375 -13.17 -17.67 -12.52
CA VAL A 375 -14.55 -17.17 -12.60
C VAL A 375 -15.46 -18.21 -13.28
N GLY A 376 -14.98 -18.85 -14.36
CA GLY A 376 -15.70 -19.95 -15.03
C GLY A 376 -15.94 -21.14 -14.10
N THR A 377 -14.94 -21.54 -13.31
CA THR A 377 -15.03 -22.62 -12.33
C THR A 377 -16.01 -22.28 -11.20
N ILE A 378 -15.95 -21.05 -10.66
CA ILE A 378 -16.89 -20.62 -9.60
C ILE A 378 -18.33 -20.61 -10.15
N ARG A 379 -18.55 -20.15 -11.39
CA ARG A 379 -19.87 -20.21 -12.04
C ARG A 379 -20.39 -21.64 -12.14
N GLY A 380 -19.56 -22.57 -12.64
CA GLY A 380 -19.92 -23.99 -12.74
C GLY A 380 -20.29 -24.60 -11.39
N ASN A 381 -19.46 -24.36 -10.36
CA ASN A 381 -19.74 -24.83 -9.00
C ASN A 381 -21.01 -24.20 -8.41
N ALA A 382 -21.28 -22.92 -8.67
CA ALA A 382 -22.50 -22.25 -8.20
C ALA A 382 -23.76 -22.82 -8.86
N GLU A 383 -23.71 -23.12 -10.16
CA GLU A 383 -24.78 -23.81 -10.89
C GLU A 383 -25.02 -25.23 -10.35
N GLU A 384 -23.96 -25.97 -10.05
CA GLU A 384 -24.04 -27.31 -9.46
C GLU A 384 -24.64 -27.28 -8.04
N VAL A 385 -24.26 -26.31 -7.20
CA VAL A 385 -24.86 -26.08 -5.88
C VAL A 385 -26.35 -25.76 -6.01
N ALA A 386 -26.73 -24.89 -6.96
CA ALA A 386 -28.13 -24.55 -7.19
C ALA A 386 -28.95 -25.76 -7.71
N GLY A 387 -28.36 -26.60 -8.57
CA GLY A 387 -28.96 -27.85 -9.03
C GLY A 387 -29.15 -28.85 -7.90
N SER A 388 -28.09 -29.08 -7.10
CA SER A 388 -28.11 -29.98 -5.94
C SER A 388 -29.10 -29.53 -4.87
N SER A 389 -29.23 -28.23 -4.65
CA SER A 389 -30.19 -27.65 -3.70
C SER A 389 -31.64 -27.87 -4.15
N ARG A 390 -31.92 -27.76 -5.46
CA ARG A 390 -33.24 -28.08 -6.03
C ARG A 390 -33.57 -29.57 -5.90
N ALA A 391 -32.61 -30.45 -6.21
CA ALA A 391 -32.77 -31.88 -6.02
C ALA A 391 -33.00 -32.25 -4.54
N LEU A 392 -32.30 -31.59 -3.61
CA LEU A 392 -32.50 -31.76 -2.17
C LEU A 392 -33.90 -31.30 -1.73
N ALA A 393 -34.42 -30.21 -2.28
CA ALA A 393 -35.77 -29.73 -1.98
C ALA A 393 -36.85 -30.72 -2.47
N GLU A 394 -36.68 -31.25 -3.69
CA GLU A 394 -37.58 -32.28 -4.25
C GLU A 394 -37.53 -33.59 -3.44
N LEU A 395 -36.31 -34.06 -3.10
CA LEU A 395 -36.12 -35.22 -2.24
C LEU A 395 -36.75 -35.01 -0.86
N SER A 396 -36.57 -33.83 -0.26
CA SER A 396 -37.16 -33.49 1.04
C SER A 396 -38.69 -33.48 0.96
N SER A 397 -39.28 -32.97 -0.12
CA SER A 397 -40.73 -33.02 -0.33
C SER A 397 -41.23 -34.47 -0.47
N GLY A 398 -40.54 -35.31 -1.24
CA GLY A 398 -40.90 -36.71 -1.39
C GLY A 398 -40.78 -37.49 -0.07
N LEU A 399 -39.76 -37.19 0.74
CA LEU A 399 -39.60 -37.77 2.08
C LEU A 399 -40.69 -37.29 3.04
N HIS A 400 -41.12 -36.02 2.95
CA HIS A 400 -42.20 -35.47 3.77
C HIS A 400 -43.51 -36.22 3.52
N ASP A 401 -43.90 -36.34 2.25
CA ASP A 401 -45.10 -37.09 1.85
C ASP A 401 -45.01 -38.56 2.28
N GLY A 402 -43.81 -39.17 2.15
CA GLY A 402 -43.57 -40.54 2.59
C GLY A 402 -43.74 -40.71 4.10
N ALA A 403 -43.21 -39.78 4.89
CA ALA A 403 -43.31 -39.79 6.34
C ALA A 403 -44.76 -39.54 6.83
N GLU A 404 -45.52 -38.65 6.18
CA GLU A 404 -46.96 -38.46 6.47
C GLU A 404 -47.76 -39.74 6.19
N ARG A 405 -47.56 -40.38 5.03
CA ARG A 405 -48.22 -41.66 4.72
C ARG A 405 -47.88 -42.73 5.74
N GLN A 406 -46.59 -42.86 6.09
CA GLN A 406 -46.15 -43.81 7.11
C GLN A 406 -46.80 -43.53 8.47
N ALA A 407 -46.98 -42.26 8.87
CA ALA A 407 -47.68 -41.91 10.09
C ALA A 407 -49.15 -42.33 10.05
N GLY A 408 -49.82 -42.12 8.91
CA GLY A 408 -51.20 -42.58 8.68
C GLY A 408 -51.34 -44.10 8.72
N ASP A 409 -50.49 -44.84 8.01
CA ASP A 409 -50.47 -46.30 8.00
C ASP A 409 -50.21 -46.86 9.40
N THR A 410 -49.30 -46.23 10.16
CA THR A 410 -49.00 -46.62 11.55
C THR A 410 -50.18 -46.39 12.48
N ALA A 411 -50.92 -45.29 12.30
CA ALA A 411 -52.14 -45.02 13.06
C ALA A 411 -53.23 -46.07 12.76
N GLN A 412 -53.40 -46.45 11.48
CA GLN A 412 -54.33 -47.51 11.09
C GLN A 412 -53.94 -48.87 11.70
N ILE A 413 -52.65 -49.21 11.70
CA ILE A 413 -52.15 -50.42 12.36
C ILE A 413 -52.51 -50.42 13.85
N ARG A 414 -52.34 -49.28 14.54
CA ARG A 414 -52.70 -49.17 15.97
C ARG A 414 -54.19 -49.42 16.20
N ASP A 415 -55.05 -48.87 15.36
CA ASP A 415 -56.50 -49.07 15.48
C ASP A 415 -56.86 -50.56 15.25
N SER A 416 -56.26 -51.20 14.24
CA SER A 416 -56.43 -52.65 14.00
C SER A 416 -55.88 -53.52 15.13
N LEU A 417 -54.79 -53.11 15.80
CA LEU A 417 -54.27 -53.81 16.97
C LEU A 417 -55.23 -53.71 18.17
N GLY A 418 -55.91 -52.57 18.35
CA GLY A 418 -56.95 -52.43 19.36
C GLY A 418 -58.13 -53.38 19.12
N GLU A 419 -58.57 -53.52 17.86
CA GLU A 419 -59.62 -54.49 17.48
C GLU A 419 -59.16 -55.95 17.66
N LEU A 420 -57.90 -56.24 17.32
CA LEU A 420 -57.29 -57.55 17.59
C LEU A 420 -57.20 -57.86 19.08
N GLU A 421 -56.85 -56.89 19.93
CA GLU A 421 -56.78 -57.07 21.38
C GLU A 421 -58.16 -57.40 21.97
N ALA A 422 -59.22 -56.70 21.52
CA ALA A 422 -60.59 -57.03 21.88
C ALA A 422 -61.00 -58.44 21.43
N THR A 423 -60.63 -58.82 20.20
CA THR A 423 -60.90 -60.15 19.64
C THR A 423 -60.20 -61.25 20.43
N ILE A 424 -58.93 -61.04 20.82
CA ILE A 424 -58.15 -61.96 21.66
C ILE A 424 -58.84 -62.14 23.02
N GLN A 425 -59.27 -61.05 23.66
CA GLN A 425 -59.99 -61.15 24.93
C GLN A 425 -61.30 -61.93 24.80
N GLN A 426 -62.04 -61.71 23.70
CA GLN A 426 -63.27 -62.45 23.42
C GLN A 426 -62.99 -63.96 23.23
N VAL A 427 -61.99 -64.33 22.42
CA VAL A 427 -61.62 -65.73 22.19
C VAL A 427 -61.16 -66.42 23.48
N ALA A 428 -60.42 -65.73 24.34
CA ALA A 428 -60.03 -66.26 25.66
C ALA A 428 -61.27 -66.49 26.56
N GLY A 429 -62.23 -65.57 26.52
CA GLY A 429 -63.51 -65.71 27.21
C GLY A 429 -64.32 -66.91 26.71
N ASP A 430 -64.44 -67.05 25.38
CA ASP A 430 -65.15 -68.14 24.72
C ASP A 430 -64.51 -69.50 25.05
N ALA A 431 -63.18 -69.58 25.05
CA ALA A 431 -62.45 -70.77 25.45
C ALA A 431 -62.70 -71.14 26.93
N SER A 432 -62.65 -70.16 27.84
CA SER A 432 -62.98 -70.38 29.25
C SER A 432 -64.41 -70.87 29.45
N GLN A 433 -65.36 -70.28 28.70
CA GLN A 433 -66.76 -70.69 28.72
C GLN A 433 -66.94 -72.13 28.17
N ALA A 434 -66.26 -72.48 27.07
CA ALA A 434 -66.29 -73.82 26.50
C ALA A 434 -65.71 -74.88 27.46
N ALA A 435 -64.61 -74.56 28.15
CA ALA A 435 -64.04 -75.43 29.18
C ALA A 435 -65.02 -75.62 30.36
N GLY A 436 -65.69 -74.54 30.78
CA GLY A 436 -66.74 -74.59 31.79
C GLY A 436 -67.94 -75.45 31.39
N ALA A 437 -68.46 -75.26 30.18
CA ALA A 437 -69.57 -76.03 29.63
C ALA A 437 -69.21 -77.52 29.50
N SER A 438 -67.98 -77.82 29.07
CA SER A 438 -67.48 -79.20 28.95
C SER A 438 -67.41 -79.89 30.31
N ARG A 439 -66.93 -79.20 31.36
CA ARG A 439 -66.96 -79.75 32.73
C ARG A 439 -68.37 -80.05 33.22
N SER A 440 -69.31 -79.14 33.00
CA SER A 440 -70.72 -79.35 33.37
C SER A 440 -71.36 -80.51 32.59
N ALA A 441 -71.05 -80.63 31.29
CA ALA A 441 -71.50 -81.75 30.47
C ALA A 441 -70.92 -83.09 30.96
N GLY A 442 -69.62 -83.13 31.32
CA GLY A 442 -68.98 -84.31 31.90
C GLY A 442 -69.67 -84.78 33.18
N GLN A 443 -69.98 -83.85 34.10
CA GLN A 443 -70.73 -84.16 35.33
C GLN A 443 -72.13 -84.72 35.05
N ALA A 444 -72.83 -84.18 34.04
CA ALA A 444 -74.13 -84.68 33.64
C ALA A 444 -74.07 -86.09 33.05
N VAL A 445 -73.03 -86.38 32.26
CA VAL A 445 -72.80 -87.72 31.69
C VAL A 445 -72.43 -88.73 32.79
N GLU A 446 -71.53 -88.39 33.72
CA GLU A 446 -71.19 -89.24 34.87
C GLU A 446 -72.42 -89.55 35.75
N GLN A 447 -73.34 -88.58 35.91
CA GLN A 447 -74.62 -88.83 36.57
C GLN A 447 -75.50 -89.77 35.75
N GLY A 448 -75.53 -89.63 34.42
CA GLY A 448 -76.24 -90.54 33.51
C GLY A 448 -75.72 -91.98 33.59
N GLN A 449 -74.41 -92.18 33.56
CA GLN A 449 -73.77 -93.49 33.71
C GLN A 449 -74.12 -94.13 35.06
N ARG A 450 -74.12 -93.36 36.15
CA ARG A 450 -74.58 -93.86 37.47
C ARG A 450 -76.02 -94.34 37.44
N VAL A 451 -76.93 -93.63 36.77
CA VAL A 451 -78.34 -94.04 36.64
C VAL A 451 -78.46 -95.33 35.82
N ILE A 452 -77.73 -95.45 34.70
CA ILE A 452 -77.71 -96.67 33.89
C ILE A 452 -77.15 -97.86 34.68
N GLY A 453 -76.06 -97.68 35.43
CA GLY A 453 -75.50 -98.72 36.30
C GLY A 453 -76.49 -99.21 37.37
N LEU A 454 -77.26 -98.29 37.96
CA LEU A 454 -78.36 -98.66 38.87
C LEU A 454 -79.48 -99.43 38.15
N SER A 455 -79.86 -99.01 36.94
CA SER A 455 -80.86 -99.71 36.12
C SER A 455 -80.42 -101.13 35.73
N LEU A 456 -79.15 -101.32 35.35
CA LEU A 456 -78.57 -102.64 35.06
C LEU A 456 -78.61 -103.55 36.30
N THR A 457 -78.23 -103.01 37.46
CA THR A 457 -78.31 -103.74 38.73
C THR A 457 -79.75 -104.15 39.05
N GLY A 458 -80.72 -103.25 38.84
CA GLY A 458 -82.14 -103.53 39.02
C GLY A 458 -82.69 -104.59 38.06
N LEU A 459 -82.26 -104.57 36.78
CA LEU A 459 -82.64 -105.58 35.78
C LEU A 459 -82.10 -106.96 36.14
N HIS A 460 -80.85 -107.07 36.58
CA HIS A 460 -80.30 -108.35 37.04
C HIS A 460 -81.04 -108.89 38.26
N ALA A 461 -81.42 -108.03 39.21
CA ALA A 461 -82.24 -108.43 40.35
C ALA A 461 -83.63 -108.93 39.90
N LEU A 462 -84.28 -108.22 38.96
CA LEU A 462 -85.58 -108.60 38.40
C LEU A 462 -85.52 -109.97 37.70
N VAL A 463 -84.47 -110.23 36.90
CA VAL A 463 -84.26 -111.54 36.26
C VAL A 463 -84.19 -112.64 37.32
N GLY A 464 -83.45 -112.42 38.40
CA GLY A 464 -83.35 -113.38 39.52
C GLY A 464 -84.70 -113.63 40.20
N GLU A 465 -85.46 -112.58 40.51
CA GLU A 465 -86.79 -112.69 41.13
C GLU A 465 -87.79 -113.43 40.22
N VAL A 466 -87.81 -113.13 38.93
CA VAL A 466 -88.71 -113.78 37.96
C VAL A 466 -88.34 -115.25 37.79
N GLN A 467 -87.04 -115.60 37.73
CA GLN A 467 -86.59 -116.99 37.68
C GLN A 467 -86.99 -117.76 38.94
N GLN A 468 -86.87 -117.14 40.12
CA GLN A 468 -87.30 -117.75 41.37
C GLN A 468 -88.82 -117.99 41.41
N ASN A 469 -89.61 -117.02 40.94
CA ASN A 469 -91.06 -117.16 40.82
C ASN A 469 -91.46 -118.27 39.83
N ALA A 470 -90.74 -118.40 38.72
CA ALA A 470 -90.98 -119.46 37.73
C ALA A 470 -90.79 -120.84 38.37
N GLN A 471 -89.73 -121.04 39.17
CA GLN A 471 -89.49 -122.29 39.91
C GLN A 471 -90.62 -122.60 40.90
N MET A 472 -91.15 -121.59 41.60
CA MET A 472 -92.28 -121.79 42.53
C MET A 472 -93.56 -122.22 41.81
N ILE A 473 -93.84 -121.65 40.63
CA ILE A 473 -95.01 -122.02 39.83
C ILE A 473 -94.82 -123.39 39.16
N GLU A 474 -93.62 -123.73 38.69
CA GLU A 474 -93.32 -125.08 38.19
C GLU A 474 -93.58 -126.13 39.27
N LYS A 475 -93.16 -125.85 40.52
CA LYS A 475 -93.47 -126.71 41.67
C LYS A 475 -94.98 -126.81 41.94
N LEU A 476 -95.72 -125.71 41.84
CA LEU A 476 -97.19 -125.71 41.98
C LEU A 476 -97.87 -126.57 40.90
N ALA A 477 -97.35 -126.53 39.66
CA ALA A 477 -97.85 -127.36 38.56
C ALA A 477 -97.63 -128.86 38.83
N GLU A 478 -96.46 -129.22 39.37
CA GLU A 478 -96.11 -130.60 39.77
C GLU A 478 -96.99 -131.10 40.94
N GLU A 479 -97.17 -130.29 41.98
CA GLU A 479 -98.05 -130.61 43.12
C GLU A 479 -99.50 -130.77 42.64
N SER A 480 -99.97 -129.92 41.73
CA SER A 480 -101.31 -130.01 41.14
C SER A 480 -101.49 -131.26 40.27
N ALA A 481 -100.46 -131.67 39.52
CA ALA A 481 -100.47 -132.94 38.78
C ALA A 481 -100.57 -134.15 39.70
N THR A 482 -99.89 -134.10 40.84
CA THR A 482 -99.97 -135.13 41.88
C THR A 482 -101.40 -135.25 42.42
N ILE A 483 -102.06 -134.11 42.71
CA ILE A 483 -103.47 -134.08 43.13
C ILE A 483 -104.39 -134.66 42.04
N GLY A 484 -104.16 -134.33 40.76
CA GLY A 484 -104.89 -134.91 39.64
C GLY A 484 -104.79 -136.44 39.57
N GLY A 485 -103.61 -136.99 39.86
CA GLY A 485 -103.39 -138.43 40.01
C GLY A 485 -104.21 -139.05 41.15
N VAL A 486 -104.20 -138.41 42.33
CA VAL A 486 -104.99 -138.84 43.49
C VAL A 486 -106.49 -138.82 43.18
N LEU A 487 -107.00 -137.77 42.53
CA LEU A 487 -108.41 -137.66 42.15
C LEU A 487 -108.83 -138.76 41.16
N THR A 488 -107.94 -139.15 40.25
CA THR A 488 -108.18 -140.26 39.32
C THR A 488 -108.35 -141.59 40.08
N VAL A 489 -107.55 -141.82 41.12
CA VAL A 489 -107.68 -142.99 42.01
C VAL A 489 -109.00 -142.93 42.79
N ILE A 490 -109.36 -141.78 43.37
CA ILE A 490 -110.63 -141.63 44.12
C ILE A 490 -111.83 -141.87 43.20
N ARG A 491 -111.80 -141.34 41.97
CA ARG A 491 -112.84 -141.58 40.97
C ARG A 491 -112.94 -143.06 40.62
N SER A 492 -111.81 -143.75 40.44
CA SER A 492 -111.79 -145.20 40.21
C SER A 492 -112.41 -145.98 41.39
N ILE A 493 -112.12 -145.58 42.63
CA ILE A 493 -112.73 -146.16 43.84
C ILE A 493 -114.23 -145.88 43.88
N ALA A 494 -114.67 -144.66 43.54
CA ALA A 494 -116.08 -144.31 43.49
C ALA A 494 -116.84 -145.11 42.42
N ASP A 495 -116.27 -145.28 41.23
CA ASP A 495 -116.84 -146.10 40.16
C ASP A 495 -116.91 -147.58 40.55
N GLN A 496 -115.86 -148.12 41.19
CA GLN A 496 -115.85 -149.47 41.76
C GLN A 496 -116.91 -149.63 42.86
N THR A 497 -117.05 -148.64 43.74
CA THR A 497 -118.05 -148.63 44.83
C THR A 497 -119.46 -148.57 44.27
N ASN A 498 -119.70 -147.78 43.22
CA ASN A 498 -120.97 -147.71 42.52
C ASN A 498 -121.33 -149.06 41.87
N LEU A 499 -120.37 -149.76 41.27
CA LEU A 499 -120.56 -151.11 40.73
C LEU A 499 -120.83 -152.15 41.82
N LEU A 500 -120.10 -152.11 42.93
CA LEU A 500 -120.31 -152.99 44.09
C LEU A 500 -121.71 -152.77 44.71
N ALA A 501 -122.11 -151.50 44.86
CA ALA A 501 -123.42 -151.12 45.37
C ALA A 501 -124.55 -151.56 44.43
N LEU A 502 -124.37 -151.43 43.12
CA LEU A 502 -125.31 -151.94 42.13
C LEU A 502 -125.48 -153.46 42.24
N ASN A 503 -124.38 -154.21 42.35
CA ASN A 503 -124.44 -155.67 42.53
C ASN A 503 -125.14 -156.03 43.85
N ALA A 504 -124.89 -155.29 44.93
CA ALA A 504 -125.55 -155.49 46.22
C ALA A 504 -127.06 -155.18 46.15
N ALA A 505 -127.47 -154.12 45.44
CA ALA A 505 -128.88 -153.78 45.23
C ALA A 505 -129.61 -154.86 44.41
N ILE A 506 -128.95 -155.40 43.37
CA ILE A 506 -129.47 -156.53 42.57
C ILE A 506 -129.68 -157.77 43.46
N GLU A 507 -128.70 -158.14 44.28
CA GLU A 507 -128.80 -159.32 45.15
C GLU A 507 -129.82 -159.11 46.30
N ALA A 508 -129.93 -157.89 46.82
CA ALA A 508 -130.94 -157.52 47.80
C ALA A 508 -132.36 -157.60 47.23
N ALA A 509 -132.57 -157.17 45.97
CA ALA A 509 -133.84 -157.35 45.27
C ALA A 509 -134.16 -158.84 45.03
N ARG A 510 -133.13 -159.66 44.79
CA ARG A 510 -133.24 -161.11 44.61
C ARG A 510 -133.67 -161.85 45.87
N ALA A 511 -133.31 -161.34 47.05
CA ALA A 511 -133.68 -161.89 48.36
C ALA A 511 -135.11 -161.52 48.83
N GLY A 512 -135.86 -160.72 48.07
CA GLY A 512 -137.25 -160.36 48.38
C GLY A 512 -137.41 -159.55 49.69
N GLU A 513 -138.43 -159.86 50.50
CA GLU A 513 -138.73 -159.13 51.75
C GLU A 513 -137.58 -159.16 52.77
N ALA A 514 -136.77 -160.23 52.80
CA ALA A 514 -135.61 -160.33 53.70
C ALA A 514 -134.46 -159.39 53.31
N GLY A 515 -134.37 -158.97 52.03
CA GLY A 515 -133.32 -158.11 51.50
C GLY A 515 -133.63 -156.61 51.57
N ARG A 516 -134.83 -156.22 52.01
CA ARG A 516 -135.32 -154.83 51.89
C ARG A 516 -134.45 -153.80 52.62
N GLY A 517 -133.93 -154.14 53.80
CA GLY A 517 -133.00 -153.26 54.53
C GLY A 517 -131.64 -153.12 53.83
N PHE A 518 -131.15 -154.20 53.22
CA PHE A 518 -129.91 -154.18 52.42
C PHE A 518 -130.06 -153.38 51.12
N ALA A 519 -131.23 -153.44 50.47
CA ALA A 519 -131.50 -152.67 49.26
C ALA A 519 -131.41 -151.15 49.50
N VAL A 520 -131.98 -150.66 50.61
CA VAL A 520 -131.91 -149.23 50.98
C VAL A 520 -130.47 -148.80 51.24
N VAL A 521 -129.68 -149.61 51.94
CA VAL A 521 -128.26 -149.31 52.18
C VAL A 521 -127.46 -149.34 50.87
N ALA A 522 -127.74 -150.30 49.98
CA ALA A 522 -127.08 -150.39 48.68
C ALA A 522 -127.39 -149.17 47.78
N ASP A 523 -128.63 -148.69 47.76
CA ASP A 523 -129.01 -147.47 47.02
C ASP A 523 -128.38 -146.21 47.63
N GLU A 524 -128.27 -146.11 48.95
CA GLU A 524 -127.59 -144.99 49.62
C GLU A 524 -126.07 -144.99 49.33
N VAL A 525 -125.42 -146.15 49.37
CA VAL A 525 -124.00 -146.30 48.98
C VAL A 525 -123.79 -145.98 47.51
N ARG A 526 -124.71 -146.39 46.63
CA ARG A 526 -124.68 -146.07 45.20
C ARG A 526 -124.82 -144.56 44.97
N SER A 527 -125.78 -143.92 45.62
CA SER A 527 -125.97 -142.45 45.58
C SER A 527 -124.72 -141.72 46.07
N LEU A 528 -124.12 -142.16 47.18
CA LEU A 528 -122.88 -141.58 47.72
C LEU A 528 -121.69 -141.75 46.76
N ALA A 529 -121.56 -142.92 46.12
CA ALA A 529 -120.54 -143.19 45.12
C ALA A 529 -120.70 -142.29 43.88
N GLN A 530 -121.93 -142.11 43.38
CA GLN A 530 -122.21 -141.19 42.27
C GLN A 530 -121.93 -139.72 42.63
N ARG A 531 -122.30 -139.28 43.83
CA ARG A 531 -121.96 -137.94 44.35
C ARG A 531 -120.45 -137.74 44.49
N THR A 532 -119.73 -138.78 44.95
CA THR A 532 -118.27 -138.76 45.06
C THR A 532 -117.62 -138.65 43.69
N ALA A 533 -118.07 -139.45 42.71
CA ALA A 533 -117.58 -139.39 41.32
C ALA A 533 -117.83 -138.00 40.69
N GLY A 534 -119.02 -137.43 40.90
CA GLY A 534 -119.36 -136.06 40.45
C GLY A 534 -118.44 -135.00 41.06
N ALA A 535 -118.28 -135.02 42.39
CA ALA A 535 -117.38 -134.09 43.07
C ALA A 535 -115.92 -134.24 42.63
N THR A 536 -115.43 -135.47 42.44
CA THR A 536 -114.07 -135.69 41.92
C THR A 536 -113.89 -135.15 40.50
N ALA A 537 -114.92 -135.24 39.64
CA ALA A 537 -114.87 -134.69 38.30
C ALA A 537 -114.84 -133.15 38.30
N GLU A 538 -115.59 -132.49 39.18
CA GLU A 538 -115.53 -131.04 39.38
C GLU A 538 -114.15 -130.60 39.86
N ILE A 539 -113.58 -131.25 40.88
CA ILE A 539 -112.22 -130.92 41.38
C ILE A 539 -111.18 -131.18 40.28
N GLN A 540 -111.33 -132.25 39.49
CA GLN A 540 -110.43 -132.54 38.38
C GLN A 540 -110.44 -131.43 37.32
N GLY A 541 -111.60 -130.83 37.04
CA GLY A 541 -111.72 -129.64 36.19
C GLY A 541 -111.00 -128.42 36.78
N LEU A 542 -111.13 -128.17 38.08
CA LEU A 542 -110.42 -127.09 38.77
C LEU A 542 -108.89 -127.28 38.73
N ILE A 543 -108.41 -128.51 38.94
CA ILE A 543 -106.98 -128.84 38.87
C ILE A 543 -106.45 -128.67 37.45
N ALA A 544 -107.19 -129.09 36.41
CA ALA A 544 -106.79 -128.86 35.03
C ALA A 544 -106.70 -127.36 34.70
N GLY A 545 -107.63 -126.55 35.22
CA GLY A 545 -107.56 -125.09 35.14
C GLY A 545 -106.31 -124.51 35.82
N LEU A 546 -105.98 -125.01 37.02
CA LEU A 546 -104.81 -124.58 37.78
C LEU A 546 -103.49 -124.95 37.09
N GLN A 547 -103.39 -126.15 36.51
CA GLN A 547 -102.25 -126.57 35.69
C GLN A 547 -102.08 -125.68 34.45
N THR A 548 -103.17 -125.36 33.77
CA THR A 548 -103.14 -124.47 32.59
C THR A 548 -102.66 -123.08 32.98
N ALA A 549 -103.18 -122.52 34.07
CA ALA A 549 -102.77 -121.22 34.59
C ALA A 549 -101.30 -121.20 35.04
N ALA A 550 -100.81 -122.29 35.65
CA ALA A 550 -99.41 -122.43 36.04
C ALA A 550 -98.48 -122.44 34.82
N HIS A 551 -98.82 -123.23 33.78
CA HIS A 551 -98.06 -123.25 32.52
C HIS A 551 -98.01 -121.89 31.83
N GLN A 552 -99.16 -121.23 31.71
CA GLN A 552 -99.24 -119.87 31.12
C GLN A 552 -98.41 -118.86 31.92
N SER A 553 -98.38 -118.99 33.26
CA SER A 553 -97.59 -118.10 34.11
C SER A 553 -96.09 -118.32 33.91
N VAL A 554 -95.62 -119.57 33.78
CA VAL A 554 -94.21 -119.88 33.48
C VAL A 554 -93.80 -119.36 32.10
N GLU A 555 -94.65 -119.50 31.07
CA GLU A 555 -94.39 -118.91 29.75
C GLU A 555 -94.29 -117.39 29.81
N GLY A 556 -95.21 -116.73 30.53
CA GLY A 556 -95.16 -115.28 30.75
C GLY A 556 -93.90 -114.82 31.50
N MET A 557 -93.45 -115.59 32.48
CA MET A 557 -92.21 -115.32 33.20
C MET A 557 -90.97 -115.50 32.32
N ARG A 558 -90.94 -116.52 31.43
CA ARG A 558 -89.84 -116.68 30.46
C ARG A 558 -89.74 -115.50 29.50
N ALA A 559 -90.89 -115.03 28.99
CA ALA A 559 -90.94 -113.84 28.14
C ALA A 559 -90.45 -112.58 28.90
N GLN A 560 -90.79 -112.45 30.20
CA GLN A 560 -90.27 -111.35 31.03
C GLN A 560 -88.75 -111.40 31.21
N VAL A 561 -88.16 -112.59 31.38
CA VAL A 561 -86.70 -112.75 31.44
C VAL A 561 -86.05 -112.31 30.13
N GLU A 562 -86.57 -112.77 28.98
CA GLU A 562 -86.06 -112.38 27.66
C GLU A 562 -86.13 -110.86 27.43
N HIS A 563 -87.25 -110.22 27.80
CA HIS A 563 -87.39 -108.77 27.74
C HIS A 563 -86.44 -108.02 28.67
N ALA A 564 -86.22 -108.52 29.89
CA ALA A 564 -85.28 -107.93 30.83
C ALA A 564 -83.84 -108.03 30.34
N GLU A 565 -83.43 -109.18 29.79
CA GLU A 565 -82.11 -109.39 29.19
C GLU A 565 -81.88 -108.48 27.98
N ALA A 566 -82.87 -108.35 27.09
CA ALA A 566 -82.80 -107.44 25.94
C ALA A 566 -82.66 -105.97 26.40
N THR A 567 -83.40 -105.58 27.45
CA THR A 567 -83.30 -104.23 28.03
C THR A 567 -81.94 -104.00 28.68
N ALA A 568 -81.37 -105.02 29.33
CA ALA A 568 -80.02 -104.94 29.91
C ALA A 568 -78.94 -104.76 28.83
N GLN A 569 -79.04 -105.47 27.71
CA GLN A 569 -78.13 -105.27 26.57
C GLN A 569 -78.22 -103.85 26.00
N GLN A 570 -79.43 -103.30 25.85
CA GLN A 570 -79.62 -101.91 25.41
C GLN A 570 -79.04 -100.90 26.40
N ALA A 571 -79.25 -101.10 27.70
CA ALA A 571 -78.67 -100.27 28.74
C ALA A 571 -77.13 -100.30 28.71
N GLN A 572 -76.53 -101.46 28.50
CA GLN A 572 -75.08 -101.62 28.39
C GLN A 572 -74.50 -100.96 27.14
N ALA A 573 -75.21 -101.02 26.01
CA ALA A 573 -74.83 -100.29 24.80
C ALA A 573 -74.92 -98.77 25.01
N ALA A 574 -75.93 -98.29 25.73
CA ALA A 574 -76.06 -96.88 26.09
C ALA A 574 -74.92 -96.43 27.03
N ASP A 575 -74.52 -97.26 28.00
CA ASP A 575 -73.37 -96.99 28.87
C ASP A 575 -72.06 -96.81 28.08
N GLY A 576 -71.80 -97.70 27.12
CA GLY A 576 -70.65 -97.58 26.22
C GLY A 576 -70.66 -96.32 25.35
N ALA A 577 -71.83 -95.91 24.85
CA ALA A 577 -71.97 -94.65 24.12
C ALA A 577 -71.73 -93.42 25.00
N LEU A 578 -72.14 -93.46 26.28
CA LEU A 578 -71.82 -92.39 27.23
C LEU A 578 -70.31 -92.30 27.51
N ASP A 579 -69.60 -93.42 27.58
CA ASP A 579 -68.14 -93.45 27.73
C ASP A 579 -67.41 -92.75 26.57
N GLU A 580 -67.86 -92.98 25.33
CA GLU A 580 -67.33 -92.25 24.16
C GLU A 580 -67.59 -90.74 24.25
N ILE A 581 -68.77 -90.34 24.74
CA ILE A 581 -69.11 -88.93 24.97
C ILE A 581 -68.22 -88.31 26.05
N VAL A 582 -67.89 -89.02 27.13
CA VAL A 582 -66.95 -88.54 28.16
C VAL A 582 -65.58 -88.25 27.54
N GLY A 583 -65.06 -89.16 26.72
CA GLY A 583 -63.78 -88.98 26.04
C GLY A 583 -63.78 -87.76 25.08
N ALA A 584 -64.89 -87.56 24.35
CA ALA A 584 -65.05 -86.39 23.50
C ALA A 584 -65.11 -85.08 24.31
N ILE A 585 -65.83 -85.06 25.44
CA ILE A 585 -65.92 -83.91 26.34
C ILE A 585 -64.55 -83.54 26.92
N GLN A 586 -63.75 -84.52 27.34
CA GLN A 586 -62.39 -84.28 27.82
C GLN A 586 -61.51 -83.67 26.73
N THR A 587 -61.59 -84.19 25.50
CA THR A 587 -60.87 -83.63 24.35
C THR A 587 -61.26 -82.16 24.07
N ILE A 588 -62.55 -81.82 24.21
CA ILE A 588 -63.03 -80.43 24.07
C ILE A 588 -62.46 -79.55 25.19
N SER A 589 -62.51 -80.03 26.43
CA SER A 589 -61.96 -79.31 27.59
C SER A 589 -60.45 -79.02 27.43
N ASP A 590 -59.67 -80.01 27.02
CA ASP A 590 -58.22 -79.86 26.80
C ASP A 590 -57.93 -78.89 25.65
N THR A 591 -58.74 -78.95 24.59
CA THR A 591 -58.61 -78.02 23.45
C THR A 591 -58.93 -76.59 23.87
N ALA A 592 -59.95 -76.39 24.71
CA ALA A 592 -60.31 -75.08 25.23
C ALA A 592 -59.20 -74.48 26.12
N VAL A 593 -58.56 -75.28 26.97
CA VAL A 593 -57.38 -74.83 27.75
C VAL A 593 -56.23 -74.41 26.85
N ARG A 594 -55.92 -75.22 25.82
CA ARG A 594 -54.86 -74.91 24.86
C ARG A 594 -55.16 -73.67 24.02
N ILE A 595 -56.43 -73.42 23.66
CA ILE A 595 -56.84 -72.16 23.02
C ILE A 595 -56.54 -70.99 23.96
N ALA A 596 -56.94 -71.06 25.23
CA ALA A 596 -56.67 -69.99 26.20
C ALA A 596 -55.17 -69.68 26.33
N ASP A 597 -54.31 -70.70 26.38
CA ASP A 597 -52.85 -70.52 26.44
C ASP A 597 -52.29 -69.83 25.18
N VAL A 598 -52.71 -70.27 23.99
CA VAL A 598 -52.30 -69.65 22.71
C VAL A 598 -52.79 -68.21 22.63
N THR A 599 -54.02 -67.95 23.08
CA THR A 599 -54.58 -66.59 23.11
C THR A 599 -53.83 -65.69 24.08
N ALA A 600 -53.36 -66.20 25.22
CA ALA A 600 -52.50 -65.46 26.14
C ALA A 600 -51.15 -65.09 25.50
N GLN A 601 -50.54 -66.02 24.74
CA GLN A 601 -49.32 -65.73 23.97
C GLN A 601 -49.56 -64.69 22.86
N GLN A 602 -50.69 -64.78 22.15
CA GLN A 602 -51.08 -63.78 21.14
C GLN A 602 -51.24 -62.39 21.75
N SER A 603 -51.81 -62.28 22.96
CA SER A 603 -51.93 -61.00 23.66
C SER A 603 -50.55 -60.35 23.90
N GLY A 604 -49.55 -61.14 24.32
CA GLY A 604 -48.17 -60.67 24.47
C GLY A 604 -47.58 -60.17 23.15
N ALA A 605 -47.74 -60.93 22.06
CA ALA A 605 -47.27 -60.54 20.73
C ALA A 605 -47.93 -59.25 20.22
N VAL A 606 -49.25 -59.09 20.43
CA VAL A 606 -49.96 -57.86 20.08
C VAL A 606 -49.44 -56.66 20.86
N SER A 607 -49.13 -56.82 22.16
CA SER A 607 -48.51 -55.75 22.95
C SER A 607 -47.14 -55.35 22.40
N GLU A 608 -46.29 -56.31 22.02
CA GLU A 608 -44.98 -55.99 21.41
C GLU A 608 -45.13 -55.28 20.06
N ILE A 609 -46.08 -55.70 19.23
CA ILE A 609 -46.36 -55.05 17.94
C ILE A 609 -46.85 -53.62 18.16
N ARG A 610 -47.70 -53.39 19.18
CA ARG A 610 -48.17 -52.05 19.56
C ARG A 610 -47.00 -51.15 19.97
N ASP A 611 -46.09 -51.64 20.81
CA ASP A 611 -44.92 -50.87 21.25
C ASP A 611 -43.95 -50.58 20.09
N ASN A 612 -43.81 -51.52 19.14
CA ASN A 612 -43.07 -51.28 17.89
C ASN A 612 -43.75 -50.22 17.03
N SER A 613 -45.08 -50.28 16.89
CA SER A 613 -45.87 -49.31 16.11
C SER A 613 -45.74 -47.90 16.69
N GLU A 614 -45.81 -47.74 18.01
CA GLU A 614 -45.58 -46.46 18.69
C GLU A 614 -44.17 -45.92 18.43
N ARG A 615 -43.14 -46.77 18.49
CA ARG A 615 -41.77 -46.36 18.13
C ARG A 615 -41.65 -45.92 16.67
N ILE A 616 -42.30 -46.62 15.74
CA ILE A 616 -42.32 -46.25 14.31
C ILE A 616 -43.01 -44.89 14.11
N HIS A 617 -44.10 -44.63 14.85
CA HIS A 617 -44.80 -43.35 14.82
C HIS A 617 -43.89 -42.20 15.27
N GLN A 618 -43.23 -42.35 16.41
CA GLN A 618 -42.27 -41.36 16.94
C GLN A 618 -41.08 -41.13 15.99
N LEU A 619 -40.56 -42.19 15.37
CA LEU A 619 -39.54 -42.09 14.32
C LEU A 619 -40.05 -41.32 13.09
N GLY A 620 -41.32 -41.48 12.74
CA GLY A 620 -42.00 -40.71 11.69
C GLY A 620 -42.02 -39.22 12.00
N GLU A 621 -42.40 -38.83 13.22
CA GLU A 621 -42.38 -37.43 13.66
C GLU A 621 -40.96 -36.83 13.67
N ASP A 622 -39.97 -37.57 14.17
CA ASP A 622 -38.57 -37.11 14.20
C ASP A 622 -38.02 -36.95 12.77
N ASN A 623 -38.42 -37.82 11.85
CA ASN A 623 -38.09 -37.70 10.43
C ASN A 623 -38.73 -36.45 9.81
N LEU A 624 -40.01 -36.16 10.08
CA LEU A 624 -40.67 -34.95 9.59
C LEU A 624 -39.91 -33.67 10.03
N LEU A 625 -39.44 -33.63 11.28
CA LEU A 625 -38.60 -32.52 11.77
C LEU A 625 -37.27 -32.41 11.01
N ARG A 626 -36.56 -33.53 10.82
CA ARG A 626 -35.28 -33.57 10.08
C ARG A 626 -35.43 -33.19 8.62
N ILE A 627 -36.52 -33.62 7.97
CA ILE A 627 -36.86 -33.26 6.60
C ILE A 627 -37.11 -31.74 6.51
N GLY A 628 -37.83 -31.16 7.48
CA GLY A 628 -38.01 -29.71 7.56
C GLY A 628 -36.69 -28.94 7.68
N GLN A 629 -35.76 -29.42 8.50
CA GLN A 629 -34.41 -28.85 8.62
C GLN A 629 -33.61 -28.97 7.31
N GLY A 630 -33.64 -30.13 6.66
CA GLY A 630 -32.97 -30.38 5.39
C GLY A 630 -33.48 -29.49 4.27
N ARG A 631 -34.81 -29.29 4.20
CA ARG A 631 -35.43 -28.34 3.27
C ARG A 631 -34.94 -26.91 3.51
N SER A 632 -34.92 -26.45 4.77
CA SER A 632 -34.44 -25.10 5.12
C SER A 632 -32.97 -24.90 4.73
N GLN A 633 -32.11 -25.90 4.98
CA GLN A 633 -30.71 -25.86 4.55
C GLN A 633 -30.57 -25.84 3.03
N GLY A 634 -31.37 -26.63 2.31
CA GLY A 634 -31.42 -26.61 0.85
C GLY A 634 -31.84 -25.25 0.28
N GLU A 635 -32.84 -24.61 0.87
CA GLU A 635 -33.23 -23.24 0.51
C GLU A 635 -32.09 -22.24 0.75
N HIS A 636 -31.37 -22.37 1.87
CA HIS A 636 -30.22 -21.52 2.17
C HIS A 636 -29.07 -21.70 1.16
N LEU A 637 -28.76 -22.95 0.78
CA LEU A 637 -27.75 -23.24 -0.26
C LEU A 637 -28.18 -22.72 -1.64
N LEU A 638 -29.47 -22.79 -1.97
CA LEU A 638 -30.01 -22.24 -3.21
C LEU A 638 -29.81 -20.72 -3.27
N VAL A 639 -30.09 -20.01 -2.16
CA VAL A 639 -29.83 -18.58 -2.02
C VAL A 639 -28.33 -18.27 -2.17
N LEU A 640 -27.46 -19.02 -1.50
CA LEU A 640 -26.02 -18.82 -1.56
C LEU A 640 -25.46 -19.07 -2.97
N GLY A 641 -25.92 -20.13 -3.65
CA GLY A 641 -25.59 -20.43 -5.05
C GLY A 641 -26.07 -19.31 -5.99
N GLY A 642 -27.27 -18.77 -5.75
CA GLY A 642 -27.79 -17.60 -6.46
C GLY A 642 -26.91 -16.36 -6.26
N GLN A 643 -26.53 -16.05 -5.03
CA GLN A 643 -25.62 -14.93 -4.72
C GLN A 643 -24.25 -15.09 -5.36
N LEU A 644 -23.66 -16.29 -5.35
CA LEU A 644 -22.41 -16.60 -6.03
C LEU A 644 -22.55 -16.42 -7.55
N THR A 645 -23.66 -16.87 -8.13
CA THR A 645 -23.94 -16.69 -9.56
C THR A 645 -24.05 -15.22 -9.92
N THR A 646 -24.77 -14.42 -9.13
CA THR A 646 -24.88 -12.97 -9.33
C THR A 646 -23.54 -12.25 -9.16
N ALA A 647 -22.75 -12.62 -8.15
CA ALA A 647 -21.42 -12.06 -7.93
C ALA A 647 -20.47 -12.37 -9.09
N VAL A 648 -20.55 -13.58 -9.65
CA VAL A 648 -19.77 -13.99 -10.81
C VAL A 648 -20.24 -13.31 -12.11
N GLN A 649 -21.55 -13.09 -12.28
CA GLN A 649 -22.11 -12.36 -13.43
C GLN A 649 -21.65 -10.89 -13.50
N ALA A 650 -21.24 -10.30 -12.38
CA ALA A 650 -20.65 -8.96 -12.38
C ALA A 650 -19.30 -8.92 -13.11
N PHE A 651 -18.58 -10.04 -13.19
CA PHE A 651 -17.34 -10.15 -13.94
C PHE A 651 -17.63 -10.42 -15.42
N ARG A 652 -17.04 -9.60 -16.28
CA ARG A 652 -17.13 -9.72 -17.73
C ARG A 652 -15.92 -10.50 -18.21
N VAL A 653 -16.14 -11.73 -18.65
CA VAL A 653 -15.09 -12.71 -18.95
C VAL A 653 -14.92 -12.92 -20.44
#